data_AF-A0A804I0Q5-F1
#
_entry.id   AF-A0A804I0Q5-F1
#
_cell.length_a   1.000
_cell.length_b   1.000
_cell.length_c   1.000
_cell.angle_alpha   90.00
_cell.angle_beta   90.00
_cell.angle_gamma   90.00
#
_symmetry.space_group_name_H-M   'P 1'
#
loop_
_entity.id
_entity.type
_entity.pdbx_description
1 polymer ?
#
loop_
_entity_poly.entity_id
_entity_poly.type
_entity_poly.pdbx_seq_one_letter_code
_entity_poly.pdbx_strand_id
1 'polypeptide(L)'
;MYKAQQHNAKAWESAIRKAQQQLHQRRCICPLSPMSVAPAGDDTGSSSSPRGGGDDGSLEAEAEGEDEVYHAERSFPIGDLYIGQWSRGVPHGTGKYLWTDGCMYEGEWRHGKTTGRGKFSWPSGATYEGEFKAGFMDGFGTYTGASGETYWGSWSMNLKHGHGKTSYTNGDYYDGEWRSGLQDGHGRYVWRNGSEYVGQWRAGLIHGRGSLIWANGNRFDGGWDNGCPRGNGSFRWADGSLYVGEWSKENAKIEQNGVYYPSPAVTSPTARDPQEAFAVDLQECKIPSGETMSLLPSQKAINWPGIEVWRSPKVPESGATDRSRIQALVDNADHWLPPRRPNGRTHPVPWDMVDRSKVPVKGGSEVEPKLPMNPPHMAWPPPRPVKKHGETITKGHKNYELMLNLQLGIRHAVGKQSLSHMELKSSAFDPKEKVWTKFPPEGSKHTPPHQSCDFRWKDYCPLVFRTLCRLFKVDAADYMMSLCGNDALRELSSPGKSGSFFYVTNDDRYMIKTMKKSEVKVLLRMLPAYYNHVRKFENSLVTKFFGLHCVKLAGSSQKKVRFVIMENLFCSEYAIHRRFDLKGSSHGRMTSKPESQIDEYTTLKDLDLNFIFRLQRPWFQEFQRQVDRDCEFLEQERIMDYSLLVGVHFRISREMPLLEDLLVKGGAVDSKREATLQPPRDVDQFLYDPNRAAKIRLGVNVPARAELSVRRSYSDSQLIGEATGDFYDVVLIFGIIDILQDYDISKKLEHAYKSIHFDPASISAVDPKQYSKRFRDFIYRAFTEDA
;
A
#
# COMPACT_ATOMS: atom_id res chain seq x y z
N MET A 1 -20.37 24.47 30.72
CA MET A 1 -20.56 24.19 29.28
C MET A 1 -21.87 23.47 28.98
N TYR A 2 -22.13 22.25 29.47
CA TYR A 2 -23.29 21.41 29.09
C TYR A 2 -24.66 22.13 28.95
N LYS A 3 -25.06 22.99 29.91
CA LYS A 3 -26.32 23.76 29.83
C LYS A 3 -26.40 24.75 28.65
N ALA A 4 -25.27 25.33 28.23
CA ALA A 4 -25.22 26.22 27.06
C ALA A 4 -25.36 25.44 25.74
N GLN A 5 -24.77 24.23 25.67
CA GLN A 5 -24.95 23.33 24.52
C GLN A 5 -26.41 22.88 24.39
N GLN A 6 -27.08 22.52 25.51
CA GLN A 6 -28.52 22.22 25.49
C GLN A 6 -29.40 23.42 25.08
N HIS A 7 -29.03 24.64 25.48
CA HIS A 7 -29.76 25.85 25.06
C HIS A 7 -29.64 26.07 23.54
N ASN A 8 -28.43 25.96 22.99
CA ASN A 8 -28.20 26.10 21.55
C ASN A 8 -28.86 24.97 20.75
N ALA A 9 -28.84 23.72 21.23
CA ALA A 9 -29.53 22.61 20.60
C ALA A 9 -31.05 22.86 20.49
N LYS A 10 -31.69 23.31 21.58
CA LYS A 10 -33.13 23.64 21.56
C LYS A 10 -33.48 24.84 20.70
N ALA A 11 -32.60 25.83 20.61
CA ALA A 11 -32.75 26.93 19.66
C ALA A 11 -32.70 26.44 18.21
N TRP A 12 -31.79 25.52 17.89
CA TRP A 12 -31.68 24.90 16.56
C TRP A 12 -32.84 23.97 16.22
N GLU A 13 -33.34 23.15 17.15
CA GLU A 13 -34.57 22.38 16.97
C GLU A 13 -35.77 23.28 16.64
N SER A 14 -35.85 24.48 17.26
CA SER A 14 -36.88 25.48 16.96
C SER A 14 -36.73 26.07 15.56
N ALA A 15 -35.49 26.35 15.11
CA ALA A 15 -35.21 26.83 13.76
C ALA A 15 -35.57 25.78 12.69
N ILE A 16 -35.17 24.52 12.89
CA ILE A 16 -35.49 23.40 12.00
C ILE A 16 -37.01 23.21 11.87
N ARG A 17 -37.76 23.26 12.99
CA ARG A 17 -39.23 23.20 12.95
C ARG A 17 -39.86 24.37 12.20
N LYS A 18 -39.33 25.60 12.33
CA LYS A 18 -39.81 26.76 11.56
C LYS A 18 -39.56 26.60 10.05
N ALA A 19 -38.38 26.14 9.65
CA ALA A 19 -38.08 25.86 8.24
C ALA A 19 -39.00 24.76 7.66
N GLN A 20 -39.24 23.69 8.42
CA GLN A 20 -40.18 22.63 8.04
C GLN A 20 -41.63 23.14 7.92
N GLN A 21 -42.07 24.05 8.79
CA GLN A 21 -43.39 24.68 8.69
C GLN A 21 -43.53 25.58 7.46
N GLN A 22 -42.49 26.36 7.11
CA GLN A 22 -42.48 27.17 5.89
C GLN A 22 -42.51 26.31 4.61
N LEU A 23 -41.81 25.18 4.60
CA LEU A 23 -41.89 24.16 3.55
C LEU A 23 -43.29 23.54 3.42
N HIS A 24 -44.00 23.37 4.53
CA HIS A 24 -45.38 22.87 4.52
C HIS A 24 -46.35 23.92 3.96
N GLN A 25 -46.25 25.18 4.39
CA GLN A 25 -47.07 26.28 3.87
C GLN A 25 -46.88 26.50 2.36
N ARG A 26 -45.64 26.41 1.85
CA ARG A 26 -45.34 26.51 0.42
C ARG A 26 -45.85 25.33 -0.43
N ARG A 27 -46.30 24.23 0.18
CA ARG A 27 -46.93 23.09 -0.52
C ARG A 27 -48.46 23.21 -0.67
N CYS A 28 -49.09 24.22 -0.07
CA CYS A 28 -50.55 24.35 -0.01
C CYS A 28 -51.16 25.39 -0.97
N ILE A 29 -50.41 25.90 -1.96
CA ILE A 29 -50.90 26.89 -2.93
C ILE A 29 -50.70 26.38 -4.36
N CYS A 30 -51.79 25.90 -4.97
CA CYS A 30 -51.90 25.61 -6.40
C CYS A 30 -53.23 26.17 -6.93
N PRO A 31 -53.21 26.97 -8.02
CA PRO A 31 -54.31 27.06 -8.98
C PRO A 31 -53.91 26.46 -10.34
N LEU A 32 -54.89 26.09 -11.16
CA LEU A 32 -54.69 25.38 -12.44
C LEU A 32 -54.93 26.27 -13.68
N SER A 33 -54.04 26.13 -14.68
CA SER A 33 -54.36 26.28 -16.12
C SER A 33 -54.81 27.68 -16.63
N PRO A 34 -55.02 27.87 -17.96
CA PRO A 34 -54.02 27.71 -19.03
C PRO A 34 -53.92 28.94 -19.98
N MET A 35 -53.15 28.78 -21.07
CA MET A 35 -52.82 29.75 -22.15
C MET A 35 -53.93 30.70 -22.65
N SER A 36 -53.52 31.90 -23.12
CA SER A 36 -54.07 32.53 -24.34
C SER A 36 -53.07 33.48 -25.03
N VAL A 37 -53.46 33.99 -26.21
CA VAL A 37 -52.64 34.60 -27.28
C VAL A 37 -52.45 36.13 -27.11
N ALA A 38 -51.43 36.69 -27.78
CA ALA A 38 -51.17 38.15 -27.90
C ALA A 38 -52.21 38.89 -28.80
N PRO A 39 -52.18 40.23 -28.92
CA PRO A 39 -51.30 40.83 -29.94
C PRO A 39 -50.71 42.22 -29.60
N ALA A 40 -50.07 42.80 -30.62
CA ALA A 40 -49.28 44.04 -30.71
C ALA A 40 -49.92 45.36 -30.21
N GLY A 41 -49.03 46.36 -30.05
CA GLY A 41 -49.32 47.79 -30.04
C GLY A 41 -48.03 48.59 -30.23
N ASP A 42 -47.97 49.42 -31.29
CA ASP A 42 -46.92 50.42 -31.52
C ASP A 42 -47.03 51.56 -30.46
N ASP A 43 -46.20 52.61 -30.36
CA ASP A 43 -45.55 53.38 -31.43
C ASP A 43 -44.53 54.40 -30.86
N THR A 44 -43.66 54.94 -31.72
CA THR A 44 -42.76 56.11 -31.53
C THR A 44 -41.67 56.05 -30.44
N GLY A 45 -40.50 56.69 -30.59
CA GLY A 45 -39.97 57.43 -31.76
C GLY A 45 -38.67 58.19 -31.44
N SER A 46 -38.00 58.71 -32.48
CA SER A 46 -36.84 59.65 -32.47
C SER A 46 -35.64 59.35 -31.55
N SER A 47 -34.47 58.89 -32.01
CA SER A 47 -33.51 59.50 -32.97
C SER A 47 -32.71 60.70 -32.45
N SER A 48 -31.42 60.50 -32.15
CA SER A 48 -30.35 61.44 -32.52
C SER A 48 -28.96 60.82 -32.33
N SER A 49 -28.21 60.65 -33.42
CA SER A 49 -26.75 60.64 -33.39
C SER A 49 -26.24 62.02 -33.81
N PRO A 50 -25.02 62.41 -33.39
CA PRO A 50 -24.07 62.90 -34.39
C PRO A 50 -22.75 62.12 -34.38
N ARG A 51 -21.97 62.31 -35.46
CA ARG A 51 -20.66 61.67 -35.73
C ARG A 51 -19.52 62.49 -35.11
N GLY A 52 -18.33 61.90 -34.92
CA GLY A 52 -17.19 62.63 -34.33
C GLY A 52 -15.75 62.31 -34.73
N GLY A 53 -15.33 61.06 -34.95
CA GLY A 53 -13.96 60.72 -35.39
C GLY A 53 -12.83 60.96 -34.36
N GLY A 54 -11.66 60.35 -34.61
CA GLY A 54 -10.45 60.48 -33.75
C GLY A 54 -9.75 59.13 -33.56
N ASP A 55 -8.47 59.08 -33.94
CA ASP A 55 -7.56 57.92 -33.85
C ASP A 55 -6.78 57.93 -32.50
N ASP A 56 -5.80 57.02 -32.36
CA ASP A 56 -4.70 57.00 -31.36
C ASP A 56 -4.94 56.27 -30.01
N GLY A 57 -4.80 54.94 -30.05
CA GLY A 57 -3.65 54.26 -29.45
C GLY A 57 -3.17 54.57 -28.00
N SER A 58 -3.85 54.03 -26.98
CA SER A 58 -3.19 53.76 -25.69
C SER A 58 -3.60 52.43 -25.04
N LEU A 59 -2.62 51.68 -24.54
CA LEU A 59 -2.80 50.43 -23.80
C LEU A 59 -3.15 50.74 -22.32
N GLU A 60 -4.43 50.88 -22.00
CA GLU A 60 -4.87 50.80 -20.60
C GLU A 60 -5.07 49.33 -20.20
N ALA A 61 -4.61 48.97 -19.01
CA ALA A 61 -4.68 47.60 -18.52
C ALA A 61 -6.10 47.25 -18.06
N GLU A 62 -6.66 46.15 -18.56
CA GLU A 62 -7.79 45.51 -17.90
C GLU A 62 -7.34 45.06 -16.50
N ALA A 63 -7.81 45.78 -15.48
CA ALA A 63 -7.60 45.38 -14.09
C ALA A 63 -8.29 44.03 -13.86
N GLU A 64 -7.56 43.06 -13.30
CA GLU A 64 -8.15 41.79 -12.88
C GLU A 64 -9.24 42.08 -11.84
N GLY A 65 -10.50 41.91 -12.25
CA GLY A 65 -11.64 42.20 -11.39
C GLY A 65 -11.60 41.35 -10.13
N GLU A 66 -11.62 42.01 -8.96
CA GLU A 66 -11.66 41.33 -7.67
C GLU A 66 -12.89 40.41 -7.61
N ASP A 67 -12.67 39.11 -7.36
CA ASP A 67 -13.74 38.12 -7.32
C ASP A 67 -14.72 38.41 -6.17
N GLU A 68 -15.87 39.01 -6.48
CA GLU A 68 -16.87 39.40 -5.47
C GLU A 68 -17.24 38.23 -4.54
N VAL A 69 -16.78 38.32 -3.28
CA VAL A 69 -17.07 37.35 -2.23
C VAL A 69 -18.37 37.74 -1.51
N TYR A 70 -19.48 37.13 -1.90
CA TYR A 70 -20.78 37.36 -1.27
C TYR A 70 -21.11 36.31 -0.21
N HIS A 71 -21.96 36.66 0.77
CA HIS A 71 -22.46 35.71 1.77
C HIS A 71 -23.88 35.26 1.42
N ALA A 72 -24.15 33.94 1.44
CA ALA A 72 -25.48 33.41 1.15
C ALA A 72 -25.75 32.05 1.80
N GLU A 73 -27.01 31.84 2.16
CA GLU A 73 -27.58 30.53 2.48
C GLU A 73 -28.12 29.87 1.19
N ARG A 74 -27.80 28.59 0.98
CA ARG A 74 -28.30 27.79 -0.16
C ARG A 74 -28.68 26.38 0.31
N SER A 75 -29.97 26.11 0.31
CA SER A 75 -30.52 24.75 0.42
C SER A 75 -30.46 24.05 -0.95
N PHE A 76 -29.94 22.83 -1.00
CA PHE A 76 -29.82 22.05 -2.22
C PHE A 76 -31.04 21.16 -2.48
N PRO A 77 -31.32 20.75 -3.74
CA PRO A 77 -32.43 19.84 -4.06
C PRO A 77 -32.39 18.48 -3.34
N ILE A 78 -31.21 18.05 -2.89
CA ILE A 78 -31.01 16.82 -2.11
C ILE A 78 -31.38 16.98 -0.62
N GLY A 79 -31.58 18.22 -0.15
CA GLY A 79 -31.89 18.56 1.25
C GLY A 79 -30.71 19.09 2.07
N ASP A 80 -29.49 18.99 1.54
CA ASP A 80 -28.29 19.54 2.18
C ASP A 80 -28.34 21.09 2.24
N LEU A 81 -27.58 21.69 3.15
CA LEU A 81 -27.59 23.13 3.40
C LEU A 81 -26.16 23.70 3.52
N TYR A 82 -25.86 24.77 2.77
CA TYR A 82 -24.67 25.60 2.99
C TYR A 82 -25.05 27.01 3.46
N ILE A 83 -24.32 27.53 4.45
CA ILE A 83 -24.41 28.92 4.92
C ILE A 83 -22.98 29.46 5.02
N GLY A 84 -22.61 30.43 4.19
CA GLY A 84 -21.23 30.91 4.15
C GLY A 84 -20.93 31.89 3.02
N GLN A 85 -19.64 32.15 2.84
CA GLN A 85 -19.11 32.95 1.75
C GLN A 85 -19.03 32.14 0.44
N TRP A 86 -19.23 32.84 -0.67
CA TRP A 86 -19.24 32.29 -2.03
C TRP A 86 -18.38 33.15 -2.94
N SER A 87 -17.70 32.52 -3.89
CA SER A 87 -17.01 33.20 -5.00
C SER A 87 -17.17 32.38 -6.27
N ARG A 88 -17.40 33.04 -7.41
CA ARG A 88 -17.72 32.41 -8.71
C ARG A 88 -18.82 31.32 -8.65
N GLY A 89 -19.71 31.39 -7.66
CA GLY A 89 -20.82 30.46 -7.44
C GLY A 89 -20.52 29.18 -6.66
N VAL A 90 -19.27 28.95 -6.20
CA VAL A 90 -18.89 27.89 -5.24
C VAL A 90 -18.58 28.47 -3.86
N PRO A 91 -18.61 27.68 -2.77
CA PRO A 91 -18.09 28.09 -1.48
C PRO A 91 -16.64 28.56 -1.50
N HIS A 92 -16.38 29.63 -0.76
CA HIS A 92 -15.08 30.27 -0.60
C HIS A 92 -15.01 30.89 0.81
N GLY A 93 -13.82 31.27 1.29
CA GLY A 93 -13.70 32.01 2.56
C GLY A 93 -14.10 31.14 3.75
N THR A 94 -15.13 31.54 4.49
CA THR A 94 -15.65 30.79 5.66
C THR A 94 -17.11 30.38 5.48
N GLY A 95 -17.46 29.20 5.99
CA GLY A 95 -18.85 28.73 5.95
C GLY A 95 -19.10 27.37 6.57
N LYS A 96 -20.38 27.02 6.69
CA LYS A 96 -20.89 25.79 7.27
C LYS A 96 -21.65 24.99 6.22
N TYR A 97 -21.40 23.68 6.16
CA TYR A 97 -22.18 22.74 5.36
C TYR A 97 -22.79 21.68 6.29
N LEU A 98 -24.10 21.45 6.14
CA LEU A 98 -24.86 20.42 6.84
C LEU A 98 -25.37 19.41 5.80
N TRP A 99 -24.92 18.17 5.92
CA TRP A 99 -25.42 17.06 5.11
C TRP A 99 -26.72 16.51 5.69
N THR A 100 -27.58 15.99 4.82
CA THR A 100 -28.86 15.35 5.15
C THR A 100 -28.75 14.14 6.09
N ASP A 101 -27.59 13.49 6.18
CA ASP A 101 -27.33 12.42 7.14
C ASP A 101 -26.94 12.92 8.54
N GLY A 102 -26.86 14.25 8.75
CA GLY A 102 -26.50 14.88 10.01
C GLY A 102 -25.00 15.11 10.22
N CYS A 103 -24.14 14.77 9.24
CA CYS A 103 -22.76 15.24 9.27
C CYS A 103 -22.74 16.77 9.09
N MET A 104 -21.76 17.45 9.69
CA MET A 104 -21.57 18.90 9.54
C MET A 104 -20.09 19.26 9.41
N TYR A 105 -19.77 20.22 8.54
CA TYR A 105 -18.48 20.90 8.51
C TYR A 105 -18.66 22.40 8.76
N GLU A 106 -17.77 23.00 9.54
CA GLU A 106 -17.67 24.45 9.77
C GLU A 106 -16.21 24.87 9.66
N GLY A 107 -15.85 25.76 8.73
CA GLY A 107 -14.46 26.14 8.54
C GLY A 107 -14.17 26.90 7.25
N GLU A 108 -12.92 26.81 6.80
CA GLU A 108 -12.39 27.50 5.63
C GLU A 108 -12.68 26.73 4.31
N TRP A 109 -12.99 27.48 3.25
CA TRP A 109 -13.36 26.96 1.93
C TRP A 109 -12.55 27.63 0.82
N ARG A 110 -12.14 26.85 -0.18
CA ARG A 110 -11.47 27.38 -1.38
C ARG A 110 -11.93 26.58 -2.59
N HIS A 111 -12.46 27.30 -3.59
CA HIS A 111 -13.03 26.74 -4.82
C HIS A 111 -13.97 25.54 -4.60
N GLY A 112 -14.85 25.64 -3.59
CA GLY A 112 -15.83 24.60 -3.27
C GLY A 112 -15.29 23.37 -2.52
N LYS A 113 -14.02 23.34 -2.11
CA LYS A 113 -13.47 22.31 -1.21
C LYS A 113 -13.27 22.89 0.19
N THR A 114 -13.35 22.03 1.21
CA THR A 114 -12.87 22.38 2.56
C THR A 114 -11.34 22.42 2.58
N THR A 115 -10.79 23.41 3.26
CA THR A 115 -9.34 23.67 3.37
C THR A 115 -9.05 24.38 4.70
N GLY A 116 -7.83 24.87 4.90
CA GLY A 116 -7.46 25.73 6.03
C GLY A 116 -7.81 25.08 7.36
N ARG A 117 -8.32 25.85 8.33
CA ARG A 117 -8.86 25.27 9.57
C ARG A 117 -10.36 25.05 9.49
N GLY A 118 -10.82 24.00 10.16
CA GLY A 118 -12.24 23.74 10.33
C GLY A 118 -12.54 22.70 11.40
N LYS A 119 -13.83 22.41 11.52
CA LYS A 119 -14.42 21.41 12.41
C LYS A 119 -15.38 20.53 11.63
N PHE A 120 -15.09 19.23 11.54
CA PHE A 120 -16.04 18.23 11.06
C PHE A 120 -16.72 17.57 12.27
N SER A 121 -18.02 17.30 12.18
CA SER A 121 -18.83 16.70 13.23
C SER A 121 -19.71 15.59 12.65
N TRP A 122 -19.75 14.45 13.32
CA TRP A 122 -20.52 13.28 12.91
C TRP A 122 -21.83 13.15 13.71
N PRO A 123 -22.88 12.49 13.16
CA PRO A 123 -24.12 12.17 13.88
C PRO A 123 -23.92 11.36 15.17
N SER A 124 -22.80 10.65 15.28
CA SER A 124 -22.40 9.89 16.46
C SER A 124 -21.93 10.76 17.64
N GLY A 125 -21.77 12.07 17.44
CA GLY A 125 -21.16 12.98 18.42
C GLY A 125 -19.64 13.04 18.36
N ALA A 126 -19.00 12.21 17.52
CA ALA A 126 -17.57 12.38 17.21
C ALA A 126 -17.31 13.71 16.50
N THR A 127 -16.12 14.28 16.68
CA THR A 127 -15.69 15.52 16.01
C THR A 127 -14.21 15.49 15.65
N TYR A 128 -13.84 16.20 14.59
CA TYR A 128 -12.45 16.57 14.28
C TYR A 128 -12.36 18.09 14.22
N GLU A 129 -11.35 18.69 14.82
CA GLU A 129 -11.08 20.14 14.78
C GLU A 129 -9.59 20.38 14.53
N GLY A 130 -9.26 20.99 13.39
CA GLY A 130 -7.88 21.05 12.90
C GLY A 130 -7.78 21.51 11.45
N GLU A 131 -6.66 21.21 10.82
CA GLU A 131 -6.36 21.53 9.44
C GLU A 131 -7.02 20.55 8.44
N PHE A 132 -7.44 21.10 7.30
CA PHE A 132 -8.05 20.39 6.19
C PHE A 132 -7.32 20.71 4.89
N LYS A 133 -7.21 19.71 4.03
CA LYS A 133 -6.70 19.85 2.66
C LYS A 133 -7.56 19.05 1.71
N ALA A 134 -8.24 19.73 0.79
CA ALA A 134 -9.05 19.11 -0.26
C ALA A 134 -10.15 18.13 0.22
N GLY A 135 -10.74 18.36 1.40
CA GLY A 135 -11.67 17.43 2.04
C GLY A 135 -11.05 16.44 3.03
N PHE A 136 -9.72 16.25 3.04
CA PHE A 136 -9.02 15.36 3.95
C PHE A 136 -8.63 16.08 5.25
N MET A 137 -8.62 15.34 6.37
CA MET A 137 -7.94 15.76 7.60
C MET A 137 -6.43 15.61 7.35
N ASP A 138 -5.70 16.72 7.31
CA ASP A 138 -4.33 16.82 6.80
C ASP A 138 -3.69 18.09 7.36
N GLY A 139 -2.48 18.00 7.93
CA GLY A 139 -1.92 19.03 8.81
C GLY A 139 -2.16 18.70 10.29
N PHE A 140 -2.24 19.69 11.17
CA PHE A 140 -2.39 19.46 12.61
C PHE A 140 -3.87 19.49 13.07
N GLY A 141 -4.27 18.58 13.97
CA GLY A 141 -5.66 18.55 14.43
C GLY A 141 -5.99 17.58 15.57
N THR A 142 -7.18 17.78 16.13
CA THR A 142 -7.73 17.04 17.25
C THR A 142 -8.96 16.24 16.82
N TYR A 143 -8.90 14.92 16.92
CA TYR A 143 -10.08 14.05 16.83
C TYR A 143 -10.59 13.71 18.23
N THR A 144 -11.91 13.67 18.38
CA THR A 144 -12.63 13.16 19.55
C THR A 144 -13.64 12.13 19.05
N GLY A 145 -13.47 10.87 19.43
CA GLY A 145 -14.35 9.77 19.07
C GLY A 145 -15.69 9.84 19.80
N ALA A 146 -16.70 9.14 19.29
CA ALA A 146 -18.05 9.13 19.88
C ALA A 146 -18.05 8.51 21.28
N SER A 147 -17.11 7.61 21.53
CA SER A 147 -16.87 6.97 22.83
C SER A 147 -16.07 7.82 23.82
N GLY A 148 -15.53 8.96 23.38
CA GLY A 148 -14.73 9.88 24.21
C GLY A 148 -13.20 9.67 24.15
N GLU A 149 -12.69 8.75 23.33
CA GLU A 149 -11.25 8.75 23.02
C GLU A 149 -10.85 10.04 22.28
N THR A 150 -9.60 10.49 22.44
CA THR A 150 -9.08 11.67 21.74
C THR A 150 -7.74 11.37 21.09
N TYR A 151 -7.50 11.92 19.90
CA TYR A 151 -6.17 12.07 19.31
C TYR A 151 -5.87 13.55 19.08
N TRP A 152 -4.68 14.01 19.46
CA TRP A 152 -4.17 15.36 19.21
C TRP A 152 -2.81 15.22 18.54
N GLY A 153 -2.63 15.71 17.31
CA GLY A 153 -1.38 15.50 16.59
C GLY A 153 -1.44 15.86 15.12
N SER A 154 -0.43 15.42 14.39
CA SER A 154 -0.38 15.54 12.94
C SER A 154 -1.23 14.48 12.23
N TRP A 155 -1.74 14.85 11.06
CA TRP A 155 -2.58 14.03 10.20
C TRP A 155 -2.07 14.13 8.77
N SER A 156 -2.23 13.05 8.01
CA SER A 156 -2.27 13.17 6.56
C SER A 156 -3.25 12.19 5.95
N MET A 157 -4.00 12.63 4.93
CA MET A 157 -4.96 11.80 4.19
C MET A 157 -5.97 11.05 5.10
N ASN A 158 -6.48 11.74 6.13
CA ASN A 158 -7.34 11.21 7.20
C ASN A 158 -6.67 10.22 8.19
N LEU A 159 -5.37 9.98 8.10
CA LEU A 159 -4.65 9.05 8.98
C LEU A 159 -3.79 9.81 10.00
N LYS A 160 -3.77 9.31 11.25
CA LYS A 160 -2.83 9.75 12.31
C LYS A 160 -1.40 9.55 11.82
N HIS A 161 -0.57 10.58 11.83
CA HIS A 161 0.77 10.54 11.22
C HIS A 161 1.73 11.56 11.85
N GLY A 162 3.05 11.31 11.84
CA GLY A 162 4.01 12.17 12.53
C GLY A 162 3.82 12.11 14.05
N HIS A 163 4.17 13.16 14.79
CA HIS A 163 3.99 13.16 16.23
C HIS A 163 2.52 13.38 16.65
N GLY A 164 2.04 12.61 17.64
CA GLY A 164 0.69 12.73 18.18
C GLY A 164 0.45 12.02 19.50
N LYS A 165 -0.49 12.56 20.27
CA LYS A 165 -0.95 12.10 21.58
C LYS A 165 -2.30 11.41 21.43
N THR A 166 -2.55 10.32 22.15
CA THR A 166 -3.88 9.68 22.25
C THR A 166 -4.26 9.47 23.71
N SER A 167 -5.50 9.78 24.06
CA SER A 167 -6.13 9.38 25.33
C SER A 167 -7.24 8.39 25.00
N TYR A 168 -7.16 7.19 25.54
CA TYR A 168 -8.09 6.11 25.23
C TYR A 168 -9.26 6.08 26.22
N THR A 169 -10.40 5.50 25.82
CA THR A 169 -11.57 5.34 26.71
C THR A 169 -11.31 4.43 27.91
N ASN A 170 -10.37 3.49 27.79
CA ASN A 170 -9.86 2.71 28.91
C ASN A 170 -8.93 3.51 29.84
N GLY A 171 -8.75 4.82 29.64
CA GLY A 171 -7.92 5.68 30.49
C GLY A 171 -6.41 5.51 30.30
N ASP A 172 -5.97 4.73 29.32
CA ASP A 172 -4.58 4.70 28.89
C ASP A 172 -4.23 5.97 28.08
N TYR A 173 -2.94 6.22 27.92
CA TYR A 173 -2.41 7.37 27.20
C TYR A 173 -1.20 6.98 26.32
N TYR A 174 -1.08 7.57 25.14
CA TYR A 174 0.09 7.45 24.26
C TYR A 174 0.61 8.82 23.82
N ASP A 175 1.93 8.93 23.66
CA ASP A 175 2.64 10.16 23.28
C ASP A 175 3.85 9.78 22.40
N GLY A 176 3.79 10.02 21.09
CA GLY A 176 4.89 9.62 20.21
C GLY A 176 4.61 9.70 18.72
N GLU A 177 5.40 8.97 17.93
CA GLU A 177 5.37 8.93 16.47
C GLU A 177 4.29 7.97 15.92
N TRP A 178 3.67 8.36 14.80
CA TRP A 178 2.61 7.64 14.11
C TRP A 178 2.89 7.51 12.61
N ARG A 179 2.55 6.35 12.03
CA ARG A 179 2.55 6.08 10.59
C ARG A 179 1.23 5.44 10.17
N SER A 180 0.54 6.07 9.23
CA SER A 180 -0.67 5.53 8.57
C SER A 180 -1.76 5.04 9.54
N GLY A 181 -1.96 5.74 10.66
CA GLY A 181 -2.98 5.41 11.67
C GLY A 181 -2.48 4.59 12.87
N LEU A 182 -1.24 4.10 12.85
CA LEU A 182 -0.63 3.25 13.88
C LEU A 182 0.60 3.90 14.52
N GLN A 183 0.95 3.50 15.75
CA GLN A 183 2.16 3.93 16.46
C GLN A 183 3.41 3.34 15.79
N ASP A 184 4.36 4.18 15.38
CA ASP A 184 5.52 3.77 14.57
C ASP A 184 6.62 4.83 14.64
N GLY A 185 7.80 4.47 15.16
CA GLY A 185 8.87 5.42 15.55
C GLY A 185 9.19 5.30 17.04
N HIS A 186 9.43 6.38 17.76
CA HIS A 186 9.55 6.41 19.22
C HIS A 186 8.27 6.90 19.90
N GLY A 187 8.03 6.44 21.12
CA GLY A 187 6.91 6.93 21.91
C GLY A 187 6.79 6.32 23.31
N ARG A 188 6.01 7.01 24.13
CA ARG A 188 5.65 6.64 25.50
C ARG A 188 4.18 6.20 25.56
N TYR A 189 3.92 5.02 26.12
CA TYR A 189 2.58 4.53 26.45
C TYR A 189 2.46 4.44 27.97
N VAL A 190 1.33 4.86 28.53
CA VAL A 190 1.02 4.76 29.96
C VAL A 190 -0.33 4.06 30.11
N TRP A 191 -0.35 2.95 30.85
CA TRP A 191 -1.56 2.20 31.15
C TRP A 191 -2.29 2.79 32.36
N ARG A 192 -3.62 2.62 32.44
CA ARG A 192 -4.45 3.04 33.59
C ARG A 192 -3.92 2.52 34.93
N ASN A 193 -3.28 1.34 34.97
CA ASN A 193 -2.72 0.78 36.20
C ASN A 193 -1.46 1.51 36.71
N GLY A 194 -0.89 2.46 35.94
CA GLY A 194 0.30 3.22 36.29
C GLY A 194 1.61 2.65 35.72
N SER A 195 1.55 1.54 34.97
CA SER A 195 2.69 1.03 34.20
C SER A 195 2.95 1.93 32.98
N GLU A 196 4.20 2.03 32.53
CA GLU A 196 4.57 2.77 31.33
C GLU A 196 5.65 2.08 30.47
N TYR A 197 5.53 2.23 29.16
CA TYR A 197 6.59 1.87 28.20
C TYR A 197 7.15 3.14 27.57
N VAL A 198 8.48 3.24 27.45
CA VAL A 198 9.17 4.30 26.70
C VAL A 198 10.18 3.65 25.76
N GLY A 199 10.00 3.80 24.44
CA GLY A 199 10.90 3.16 23.49
C GLY A 199 10.38 3.20 22.06
N GLN A 200 10.78 2.21 21.28
CA GLN A 200 10.47 2.09 19.85
C GLN A 200 9.18 1.31 19.58
N TRP A 201 8.55 1.69 18.47
CA TRP A 201 7.24 1.24 18.01
C TRP A 201 7.31 0.91 16.53
N ARG A 202 6.54 -0.10 16.12
CA ARG A 202 6.38 -0.48 14.72
C ARG A 202 4.97 -1.02 14.49
N ALA A 203 4.24 -0.43 13.54
CA ALA A 203 2.88 -0.85 13.18
C ALA A 203 1.94 -1.13 14.39
N GLY A 204 1.98 -0.26 15.40
CA GLY A 204 1.14 -0.32 16.60
C GLY A 204 1.64 -1.22 17.73
N LEU A 205 2.84 -1.80 17.61
CA LEU A 205 3.42 -2.70 18.61
C LEU A 205 4.82 -2.26 19.06
N ILE A 206 5.11 -2.56 20.33
CA ILE A 206 6.42 -2.38 20.98
C ILE A 206 7.50 -3.19 20.23
N HIS A 207 8.60 -2.52 19.89
CA HIS A 207 9.66 -3.06 19.01
C HIS A 207 11.01 -2.37 19.33
N GLY A 208 12.13 -2.87 18.82
CA GLY A 208 13.40 -2.15 18.80
C GLY A 208 14.05 -2.07 20.18
N ARG A 209 14.47 -0.88 20.64
CA ARG A 209 14.94 -0.67 22.02
C ARG A 209 13.90 0.09 22.84
N GLY A 210 13.75 -0.27 24.11
CA GLY A 210 12.89 0.45 25.04
C GLY A 210 12.88 -0.08 26.46
N SER A 211 12.27 0.71 27.34
CA SER A 211 12.10 0.48 28.76
C SER A 211 10.62 0.23 29.07
N LEU A 212 10.29 -0.87 29.76
CA LEU A 212 8.98 -1.09 30.38
C LEU A 212 9.14 -0.93 31.89
N ILE A 213 8.28 -0.14 32.51
CA ILE A 213 8.21 0.10 33.95
C ILE A 213 6.82 -0.30 34.40
N TRP A 214 6.71 -1.19 35.38
CA TRP A 214 5.43 -1.65 35.90
C TRP A 214 5.01 -0.85 37.13
N ALA A 215 3.71 -0.77 37.37
CA ALA A 215 3.12 -0.07 38.52
C ALA A 215 3.62 -0.57 39.89
N ASN A 216 4.12 -1.81 39.96
CA ASN A 216 4.74 -2.40 41.15
C ASN A 216 6.21 -1.97 41.39
N GLY A 217 6.79 -1.14 40.52
CA GLY A 217 8.17 -0.66 40.60
C GLY A 217 9.21 -1.56 39.92
N ASN A 218 8.81 -2.69 39.32
CA ASN A 218 9.69 -3.47 38.45
C ASN A 218 9.99 -2.67 37.16
N ARG A 219 11.14 -2.95 36.53
CA ARG A 219 11.56 -2.34 35.27
C ARG A 219 12.33 -3.32 34.39
N PHE A 220 12.14 -3.26 33.08
CA PHE A 220 12.95 -3.94 32.09
C PHE A 220 13.48 -2.96 31.05
N ASP A 221 14.80 -2.98 30.79
CA ASP A 221 15.47 -2.21 29.75
C ASP A 221 16.12 -3.17 28.74
N GLY A 222 15.71 -3.14 27.47
CA GLY A 222 16.26 -4.09 26.51
C GLY A 222 15.77 -3.95 25.07
N GLY A 223 16.05 -4.99 24.29
CA GLY A 223 15.49 -5.18 22.96
C GLY A 223 14.08 -5.77 23.01
N TRP A 224 13.29 -5.46 21.97
CA TRP A 224 11.89 -5.82 21.83
C TRP A 224 11.56 -6.23 20.39
N ASP A 225 10.67 -7.20 20.23
CA ASP A 225 10.19 -7.68 18.94
C ASP A 225 8.72 -8.11 19.04
N ASN A 226 7.83 -7.41 18.32
CA ASN A 226 6.38 -7.65 18.29
C ASN A 226 5.72 -7.74 19.69
N GLY A 227 6.11 -6.85 20.60
CA GLY A 227 5.59 -6.80 21.98
C GLY A 227 6.21 -7.81 22.96
N CYS A 228 7.36 -8.41 22.64
CA CYS A 228 8.07 -9.34 23.53
C CYS A 228 9.56 -8.98 23.68
N PRO A 229 10.19 -9.23 24.84
CA PRO A 229 11.64 -9.06 25.03
C PRO A 229 12.46 -9.88 24.02
N ARG A 230 13.58 -9.32 23.55
CA ARG A 230 14.50 -9.99 22.62
C ARG A 230 15.93 -9.44 22.70
N GLY A 231 16.93 -10.32 22.61
CA GLY A 231 18.35 -9.97 22.68
C GLY A 231 18.76 -9.53 24.07
N ASN A 232 19.88 -8.81 24.21
CA ASN A 232 20.39 -8.40 25.52
C ASN A 232 19.46 -7.38 26.20
N GLY A 233 19.18 -7.60 27.49
CA GLY A 233 18.36 -6.72 28.32
C GLY A 233 18.53 -6.97 29.82
N SER A 234 18.22 -5.96 30.62
CA SER A 234 18.29 -6.01 32.08
C SER A 234 16.92 -5.82 32.72
N PHE A 235 16.57 -6.70 33.65
CA PHE A 235 15.39 -6.60 34.51
C PHE A 235 15.81 -6.12 35.90
N ARG A 236 15.04 -5.23 36.52
CA ARG A 236 15.25 -4.73 37.88
C ARG A 236 13.96 -4.86 38.67
N TRP A 237 14.04 -5.44 39.86
CA TRP A 237 12.92 -5.48 40.80
C TRP A 237 12.84 -4.19 41.64
N ALA A 238 11.65 -3.91 42.18
CA ALA A 238 11.43 -2.73 43.04
C ALA A 238 12.34 -2.63 44.27
N ASP A 239 12.87 -3.76 44.78
CA ASP A 239 13.87 -3.80 45.87
C ASP A 239 15.31 -3.47 45.44
N GLY A 240 15.52 -3.17 44.15
CA GLY A 240 16.82 -2.81 43.57
C GLY A 240 17.62 -4.00 43.03
N SER A 241 17.17 -5.24 43.21
CA SER A 241 17.84 -6.42 42.64
C SER A 241 17.82 -6.37 41.11
N LEU A 242 18.85 -6.92 40.46
CA LEU A 242 19.09 -6.78 39.03
C LEU A 242 19.36 -8.14 38.38
N TYR A 243 18.79 -8.39 37.21
CA TYR A 243 19.10 -9.51 36.33
C TYR A 243 19.57 -8.96 34.98
N VAL A 244 20.65 -9.50 34.42
CA VAL A 244 21.18 -9.08 33.11
C VAL A 244 21.42 -10.32 32.25
N GLY A 245 20.78 -10.38 31.08
CA GLY A 245 20.83 -11.56 30.23
C GLY A 245 20.46 -11.33 28.77
N GLU A 246 20.55 -12.38 27.98
CA GLU A 246 19.99 -12.49 26.64
C GLU A 246 18.58 -13.09 26.71
N TRP A 247 17.67 -12.54 25.91
CA TRP A 247 16.24 -12.84 25.91
C TRP A 247 15.80 -13.38 24.55
N SER A 248 14.97 -14.42 24.55
CA SER A 248 14.41 -15.01 23.34
C SER A 248 12.93 -15.38 23.53
N LYS A 249 12.26 -15.77 22.45
CA LYS A 249 10.88 -16.26 22.49
C LYS A 249 10.74 -17.52 21.67
N GLU A 250 10.74 -18.68 22.34
CA GLU A 250 10.50 -19.97 21.71
C GLU A 250 9.22 -20.63 22.27
N ASN A 251 8.44 -21.29 21.40
CA ASN A 251 7.20 -21.98 21.75
C ASN A 251 6.21 -21.17 22.62
N ALA A 252 6.16 -19.85 22.38
CA ALA A 252 5.37 -18.84 23.11
C ALA A 252 5.74 -18.62 24.59
N LYS A 253 6.83 -19.22 25.09
CA LYS A 253 7.50 -18.79 26.32
C LYS A 253 8.56 -17.74 26.02
N ILE A 254 8.93 -16.97 27.03
CA ILE A 254 10.11 -16.11 27.00
C ILE A 254 11.24 -16.91 27.64
N GLU A 255 12.31 -17.16 26.88
CA GLU A 255 13.52 -17.79 27.40
C GLU A 255 14.56 -16.71 27.73
N GLN A 256 15.39 -16.98 28.72
CA GLN A 256 16.35 -16.03 29.27
C GLN A 256 17.62 -16.77 29.70
N ASN A 257 18.79 -16.17 29.45
CA ASN A 257 20.07 -16.68 29.94
C ASN A 257 20.91 -15.50 30.44
N GLY A 258 21.30 -15.49 31.72
CA GLY A 258 21.79 -14.28 32.37
C GLY A 258 22.14 -14.45 33.85
N VAL A 259 22.68 -13.38 34.42
CA VAL A 259 23.22 -13.33 35.78
C VAL A 259 22.30 -12.50 36.68
N TYR A 260 21.96 -13.06 37.85
CA TYR A 260 21.23 -12.38 38.92
C TYR A 260 22.19 -11.74 39.93
N TYR A 261 21.90 -10.50 40.30
CA TYR A 261 22.62 -9.68 41.26
C TYR A 261 21.63 -9.22 42.35
N PRO A 262 21.67 -9.79 43.57
CA PRO A 262 20.76 -9.40 44.64
C PRO A 262 21.05 -7.99 45.16
N SER A 263 20.00 -7.27 45.57
CA SER A 263 20.12 -5.96 46.22
C SER A 263 20.82 -6.06 47.59
N PRO A 264 21.77 -5.17 47.93
CA PRO A 264 22.46 -5.16 49.23
C PRO A 264 21.54 -4.99 50.46
N ALA A 265 20.29 -4.56 50.26
CA ALA A 265 19.31 -4.37 51.32
C ALA A 265 18.51 -5.64 51.69
N VAL A 266 18.69 -6.75 50.94
CA VAL A 266 17.85 -7.95 51.09
C VAL A 266 18.52 -8.97 52.02
N THR A 267 17.88 -9.26 53.15
CA THR A 267 18.40 -10.13 54.23
C THR A 267 18.38 -11.64 53.92
N SER A 268 17.81 -12.07 52.78
CA SER A 268 17.92 -13.42 52.26
C SER A 268 17.84 -13.42 50.73
N PRO A 269 18.94 -13.71 50.00
CA PRO A 269 18.96 -13.62 48.54
C PRO A 269 18.34 -14.87 47.89
N THR A 270 17.01 -14.99 47.94
CA THR A 270 16.29 -15.91 47.05
C THR A 270 16.50 -15.46 45.61
N ALA A 271 16.99 -16.36 44.74
CA ALA A 271 17.07 -16.08 43.31
C ALA A 271 15.63 -15.95 42.75
N ARG A 272 15.33 -14.83 42.10
CA ARG A 272 14.03 -14.60 41.46
C ARG A 272 14.11 -14.84 39.96
N ASP A 273 13.04 -15.40 39.42
CA ASP A 273 12.88 -15.60 37.99
C ASP A 273 12.02 -14.48 37.38
N PRO A 274 12.57 -13.59 36.54
CA PRO A 274 11.79 -12.55 35.87
C PRO A 274 10.78 -13.08 34.84
N GLN A 275 10.80 -14.38 34.47
CA GLN A 275 9.70 -15.01 33.74
C GLN A 275 8.37 -14.90 34.49
N GLU A 276 8.36 -14.92 35.84
CA GLU A 276 7.12 -14.78 36.61
C GLU A 276 6.51 -13.39 36.40
N ALA A 277 7.33 -12.34 36.47
CA ALA A 277 6.90 -10.97 36.21
C ALA A 277 6.43 -10.78 34.76
N PHE A 278 7.11 -11.37 33.77
CA PHE A 278 6.63 -11.34 32.38
C PHE A 278 5.38 -12.21 32.14
N ALA A 279 5.18 -13.30 32.87
CA ALA A 279 4.01 -14.16 32.75
C ALA A 279 2.75 -13.54 33.37
N VAL A 280 2.91 -12.69 34.40
CA VAL A 280 1.81 -11.99 35.09
C VAL A 280 1.68 -10.54 34.59
N ASP A 281 2.64 -9.68 34.91
CA ASP A 281 2.53 -8.22 34.75
C ASP A 281 2.43 -7.79 33.27
N LEU A 282 3.08 -8.51 32.34
CA LEU A 282 2.96 -8.22 30.89
C LEU A 282 1.57 -8.58 30.33
N GLN A 283 0.81 -9.49 30.97
CA GLN A 283 -0.56 -9.80 30.53
C GLN A 283 -1.55 -8.69 30.85
N GLU A 284 -1.24 -7.80 31.80
CA GLU A 284 -2.02 -6.57 32.04
C GLU A 284 -1.71 -5.48 31.02
N CYS A 285 -0.47 -5.42 30.52
CA CYS A 285 0.05 -4.41 29.60
C CYS A 285 -0.46 -4.57 28.15
N LYS A 286 -1.79 -4.74 27.99
CA LYS A 286 -2.46 -4.87 26.68
C LYS A 286 -2.71 -3.49 26.07
N ILE A 287 -2.44 -3.36 24.78
CA ILE A 287 -2.66 -2.12 24.02
C ILE A 287 -3.99 -2.27 23.24
N PRO A 288 -4.95 -1.35 23.36
CA PRO A 288 -6.21 -1.40 22.65
C PRO A 288 -6.03 -1.00 21.19
N SER A 289 -6.73 -1.69 20.29
CA SER A 289 -7.02 -1.16 18.95
C SER A 289 -8.02 -0.02 19.09
N GLY A 290 -7.62 1.21 18.74
CA GLY A 290 -8.48 2.40 18.82
C GLY A 290 -9.66 2.38 17.85
N GLU A 291 -10.59 3.33 18.01
CA GLU A 291 -11.82 3.41 17.22
C GLU A 291 -11.55 3.68 15.72
N THR A 292 -11.92 2.74 14.84
CA THR A 292 -11.87 2.95 13.39
C THR A 292 -13.01 3.86 12.95
N MET A 293 -12.70 5.05 12.43
CA MET A 293 -13.70 5.97 11.89
C MET A 293 -14.49 5.30 10.75
N SER A 294 -15.82 5.27 10.89
CA SER A 294 -16.72 4.58 9.95
C SER A 294 -17.04 5.38 8.68
N LEU A 295 -16.81 6.70 8.72
CA LEU A 295 -17.02 7.66 7.64
C LEU A 295 -15.98 8.77 7.78
N LEU A 296 -15.30 9.15 6.71
CA LEU A 296 -14.21 10.13 6.68
C LEU A 296 -14.68 11.43 6.02
N PRO A 297 -14.14 12.61 6.38
CA PRO A 297 -14.56 13.88 5.78
C PRO A 297 -14.37 13.91 4.26
N SER A 298 -13.31 13.28 3.74
CA SER A 298 -13.03 13.24 2.30
C SER A 298 -14.01 12.37 1.48
N GLN A 299 -14.81 11.53 2.14
CA GLN A 299 -15.88 10.77 1.47
C GLN A 299 -17.11 11.66 1.21
N LYS A 300 -17.19 12.84 1.83
CA LYS A 300 -18.20 13.88 1.55
C LYS A 300 -17.80 14.74 0.34
N ALA A 301 -17.64 14.11 -0.82
CA ALA A 301 -17.43 14.83 -2.07
C ALA A 301 -18.69 15.67 -2.41
N ILE A 302 -18.56 17.00 -2.49
CA ILE A 302 -19.67 17.89 -2.79
C ILE A 302 -19.58 18.37 -4.24
N ASN A 303 -20.53 17.93 -5.06
CA ASN A 303 -20.67 18.38 -6.44
C ASN A 303 -21.58 19.61 -6.50
N TRP A 304 -21.00 20.77 -6.82
CA TRP A 304 -21.74 22.03 -6.97
C TRP A 304 -22.38 22.12 -8.36
N PRO A 305 -23.72 22.08 -8.49
CA PRO A 305 -24.36 22.17 -9.80
C PRO A 305 -24.28 23.61 -10.35
N GLY A 306 -23.82 23.74 -11.61
CA GLY A 306 -24.00 24.96 -12.41
C GLY A 306 -22.75 25.71 -12.88
N ILE A 307 -21.53 25.18 -12.70
CA ILE A 307 -20.29 25.92 -13.05
C ILE A 307 -19.44 25.15 -14.05
N GLU A 308 -19.41 25.67 -15.29
CA GLU A 308 -18.29 25.44 -16.19
C GLU A 308 -17.12 26.32 -15.76
N VAL A 309 -16.09 25.70 -15.19
CA VAL A 309 -14.83 26.40 -14.88
C VAL A 309 -14.21 26.87 -16.19
N TRP A 310 -14.03 28.19 -16.32
CA TRP A 310 -13.52 28.83 -17.53
C TRP A 310 -12.19 28.22 -17.97
N ARG A 311 -12.09 27.92 -19.27
CA ARG A 311 -10.83 27.51 -19.91
C ARG A 311 -10.18 28.73 -20.52
N SER A 312 -8.88 28.92 -20.29
CA SER A 312 -8.07 29.80 -21.12
C SER A 312 -8.13 29.32 -22.59
N PRO A 313 -8.24 30.21 -23.59
CA PRO A 313 -8.25 29.81 -24.99
C PRO A 313 -6.97 29.06 -25.38
N LYS A 314 -7.11 27.96 -26.13
CA LYS A 314 -5.95 27.29 -26.73
C LYS A 314 -5.48 28.07 -27.95
N VAL A 315 -4.21 28.48 -27.95
CA VAL A 315 -3.52 28.90 -29.18
C VAL A 315 -3.44 27.71 -30.13
N PRO A 316 -3.90 27.81 -31.39
CA PRO A 316 -3.77 26.76 -32.38
C PRO A 316 -2.53 26.98 -33.26
N GLU A 317 -1.49 26.16 -33.12
CA GLU A 317 -0.41 26.11 -34.11
C GLU A 317 -0.62 24.97 -35.11
N SER A 318 -0.54 25.32 -36.39
CA SER A 318 -0.59 24.42 -37.55
C SER A 318 0.77 23.78 -37.84
N GLY A 319 0.81 22.46 -38.03
CA GLY A 319 2.05 21.75 -38.37
C GLY A 319 2.37 21.71 -39.87
N ALA A 320 3.62 21.35 -40.21
CA ALA A 320 4.03 21.00 -41.57
C ALA A 320 5.22 20.00 -41.61
N THR A 321 5.13 19.06 -42.56
CA THR A 321 6.22 18.38 -43.29
C THR A 321 7.46 17.82 -42.56
N ASP A 322 7.48 16.48 -42.45
CA ASP A 322 8.46 15.60 -43.11
C ASP A 322 9.91 16.10 -43.37
N ARG A 323 10.88 15.36 -42.82
CA ARG A 323 12.06 14.93 -43.60
C ARG A 323 12.65 13.63 -43.06
N SER A 324 13.14 12.79 -43.98
CA SER A 324 13.83 11.52 -43.67
C SER A 324 15.17 11.40 -44.42
N ARG A 325 16.03 10.50 -43.93
CA ARG A 325 17.36 10.08 -44.46
C ARG A 325 18.54 11.07 -44.30
N ILE A 326 19.58 10.58 -43.63
CA ILE A 326 20.97 10.46 -44.12
C ILE A 326 21.55 9.16 -43.51
N GLN A 327 22.63 8.60 -44.08
CA GLN A 327 23.07 7.19 -43.91
C GLN A 327 24.60 7.07 -44.00
N ALA A 328 25.20 6.09 -43.29
CA ALA A 328 26.62 5.64 -43.37
C ALA A 328 27.69 6.69 -42.90
N LEU A 329 28.93 6.35 -42.51
CA LEU A 329 29.66 5.09 -42.17
C LEU A 329 30.63 5.44 -40.99
N VAL A 330 31.76 4.80 -40.59
CA VAL A 330 32.72 3.80 -41.11
C VAL A 330 33.13 2.85 -39.96
N ASP A 331 33.70 1.69 -40.29
CA ASP A 331 34.04 0.55 -39.42
C ASP A 331 35.38 0.61 -38.67
N ASN A 332 35.56 -0.33 -37.70
CA ASN A 332 36.75 -1.17 -37.38
C ASN A 332 36.91 -1.42 -35.85
N ALA A 333 37.35 -2.58 -35.35
CA ALA A 333 37.44 -3.94 -35.89
C ALA A 333 37.63 -4.97 -34.73
N ASP A 334 37.23 -6.23 -34.97
CA ASP A 334 37.84 -7.55 -34.57
C ASP A 334 38.73 -7.74 -33.29
N HIS A 335 38.86 -8.93 -32.66
CA HIS A 335 38.82 -10.32 -33.18
C HIS A 335 38.81 -11.42 -32.04
N TRP A 336 38.70 -12.70 -32.44
CA TRP A 336 39.10 -13.97 -31.76
C TRP A 336 38.28 -14.64 -30.60
N LEU A 337 38.44 -15.97 -30.50
CA LEU A 337 37.67 -17.01 -29.74
C LEU A 337 38.55 -18.30 -29.54
N PRO A 338 38.05 -19.47 -29.04
CA PRO A 338 37.23 -19.65 -27.82
C PRO A 338 37.57 -20.66 -26.65
N PRO A 339 38.21 -21.86 -26.77
CA PRO A 339 37.55 -23.07 -26.19
C PRO A 339 38.39 -24.11 -25.39
N ARG A 340 37.80 -24.75 -24.35
CA ARG A 340 37.57 -26.23 -24.20
C ARG A 340 36.94 -26.67 -22.84
N ARG A 341 36.65 -27.98 -22.71
CA ARG A 341 36.03 -28.77 -21.60
C ARG A 341 36.99 -29.99 -21.28
N PRO A 342 36.65 -31.14 -20.60
CA PRO A 342 35.40 -31.64 -19.95
C PRO A 342 35.51 -32.57 -18.68
N ASN A 343 34.34 -33.02 -18.14
CA ASN A 343 34.08 -34.24 -17.30
C ASN A 343 34.73 -34.33 -15.88
N GLY A 344 34.32 -35.19 -14.92
CA GLY A 344 33.24 -36.20 -14.73
C GLY A 344 32.89 -36.38 -13.23
N ARG A 345 31.77 -37.00 -12.78
CA ARG A 345 31.56 -38.45 -12.38
C ARG A 345 32.58 -38.99 -11.32
N THR A 346 32.27 -39.73 -10.22
CA THR A 346 31.02 -40.37 -9.68
C THR A 346 31.19 -41.03 -8.26
N HIS A 347 30.15 -41.00 -7.38
CA HIS A 347 29.67 -42.12 -6.48
C HIS A 347 30.49 -42.57 -5.20
N PRO A 348 30.04 -43.54 -4.32
CA PRO A 348 28.76 -43.60 -3.52
C PRO A 348 28.72 -44.38 -2.12
N VAL A 349 27.65 -44.20 -1.30
CA VAL A 349 27.02 -45.09 -0.22
C VAL A 349 27.91 -45.79 0.87
N PRO A 350 27.46 -46.70 1.81
CA PRO A 350 26.11 -47.16 2.31
C PRO A 350 25.92 -47.29 3.88
N TRP A 351 24.81 -47.95 4.30
CA TRP A 351 24.47 -48.59 5.61
C TRP A 351 23.90 -47.69 6.74
N ASP A 352 22.99 -48.07 7.67
CA ASP A 352 21.87 -49.08 7.83
C ASP A 352 21.13 -48.78 9.20
N MET A 353 20.13 -49.44 9.82
CA MET A 353 19.24 -50.65 9.73
C MET A 353 17.93 -50.36 10.56
N VAL A 354 16.71 -50.92 10.36
CA VAL A 354 16.06 -52.18 10.87
C VAL A 354 15.93 -52.27 12.43
N ASP A 355 14.82 -52.63 13.12
CA ASP A 355 13.53 -53.32 12.79
C ASP A 355 12.28 -52.94 13.69
N ARG A 356 11.09 -53.49 13.36
CA ARG A 356 9.90 -53.99 14.16
C ARG A 356 9.52 -53.48 15.59
N SER A 357 8.27 -53.59 16.11
CA SER A 357 6.88 -53.78 15.60
C SER A 357 5.81 -53.95 16.73
N LYS A 358 4.50 -54.01 16.36
CA LYS A 358 3.28 -54.54 17.07
C LYS A 358 2.22 -53.54 17.58
N VAL A 359 1.03 -54.10 17.90
CA VAL A 359 -0.35 -53.53 18.02
C VAL A 359 -1.20 -54.55 18.84
N PRO A 360 -2.53 -54.40 19.12
CA PRO A 360 -3.49 -53.25 19.20
C PRO A 360 -4.38 -53.29 20.50
N VAL A 361 -5.52 -52.55 20.59
CA VAL A 361 -6.90 -52.99 21.04
C VAL A 361 -7.85 -51.83 21.54
N LYS A 362 -9.17 -52.08 21.40
CA LYS A 362 -10.45 -51.33 21.68
C LYS A 362 -10.68 -50.90 23.17
N GLY A 363 -11.73 -50.16 23.60
CA GLY A 363 -12.82 -49.39 22.93
C GLY A 363 -14.17 -49.31 23.72
N GLY A 364 -15.01 -48.26 23.51
CA GLY A 364 -16.40 -48.06 24.04
C GLY A 364 -16.54 -47.41 25.44
N SER A 365 -17.71 -47.05 26.01
CA SER A 365 -19.03 -46.53 25.49
C SER A 365 -20.11 -46.45 26.62
N GLU A 366 -20.65 -45.27 27.04
CA GLU A 366 -22.02 -45.09 27.63
C GLU A 366 -22.43 -43.61 27.95
N VAL A 367 -23.68 -43.32 28.36
CA VAL A 367 -24.36 -41.98 28.22
C VAL A 367 -25.43 -41.60 29.30
N GLU A 368 -25.47 -40.30 29.70
CA GLU A 368 -26.55 -39.52 30.41
C GLU A 368 -26.93 -39.81 31.90
N PRO A 369 -27.64 -38.89 32.64
CA PRO A 369 -27.98 -37.48 32.39
C PRO A 369 -27.81 -36.43 33.55
N LYS A 370 -27.46 -35.18 33.16
CA LYS A 370 -27.89 -33.83 33.64
C LYS A 370 -28.21 -33.52 35.13
N LEU A 371 -27.53 -32.49 35.66
CA LEU A 371 -28.14 -31.23 36.17
C LEU A 371 -27.20 -30.02 35.84
N PRO A 372 -27.66 -28.75 35.83
CA PRO A 372 -26.94 -27.65 35.18
C PRO A 372 -26.23 -26.66 36.12
N MET A 373 -25.06 -26.13 35.71
CA MET A 373 -24.60 -24.76 36.01
C MET A 373 -23.50 -24.30 35.04
N ASN A 374 -23.32 -22.98 34.95
CA ASN A 374 -22.28 -22.20 34.24
C ASN A 374 -22.20 -22.30 32.69
N PRO A 375 -22.21 -21.16 31.96
CA PRO A 375 -21.82 -21.14 30.55
C PRO A 375 -20.31 -21.36 30.38
N PRO A 376 -19.85 -21.89 29.24
CA PRO A 376 -18.43 -22.21 29.04
C PRO A 376 -17.55 -20.96 29.02
N HIS A 377 -16.37 -21.06 29.65
CA HIS A 377 -15.31 -20.06 29.46
C HIS A 377 -14.98 -19.93 27.98
N MET A 378 -15.23 -18.76 27.40
CA MET A 378 -14.74 -18.44 26.07
C MET A 378 -13.23 -18.28 26.15
N ALA A 379 -12.48 -19.34 25.81
CA ALA A 379 -11.03 -19.31 25.79
C ALA A 379 -10.58 -18.34 24.69
N TRP A 380 -10.15 -17.14 25.10
CA TRP A 380 -9.68 -16.11 24.18
C TRP A 380 -8.43 -16.64 23.46
N PRO A 381 -8.38 -16.61 22.12
CA PRO A 381 -7.20 -17.06 21.38
C PRO A 381 -6.00 -16.17 21.73
N PRO A 382 -4.76 -16.71 21.72
CA PRO A 382 -3.57 -15.95 22.08
C PRO A 382 -3.39 -14.70 21.19
N PRO A 383 -2.73 -13.64 21.70
CA PRO A 383 -2.57 -12.38 20.98
C PRO A 383 -1.90 -12.62 19.63
N ARG A 384 -2.49 -12.04 18.58
CA ARG A 384 -2.06 -12.25 17.19
C ARG A 384 -0.75 -11.49 16.96
N PRO A 385 0.30 -12.11 16.39
CA PRO A 385 1.53 -11.38 16.03
C PRO A 385 1.27 -10.34 14.94
N VAL A 386 2.25 -9.45 14.71
CA VAL A 386 2.25 -8.54 13.54
C VAL A 386 1.86 -9.32 12.30
N LYS A 387 0.75 -8.92 11.67
CA LYS A 387 0.14 -9.68 10.58
C LYS A 387 0.85 -9.40 9.26
N LYS A 388 2.12 -9.78 9.16
CA LYS A 388 2.85 -9.93 7.90
C LYS A 388 1.94 -10.61 6.89
N HIS A 389 1.91 -10.13 5.65
CA HIS A 389 0.89 -10.54 4.69
C HIS A 389 0.88 -12.07 4.47
N GLY A 390 -0.27 -12.69 4.73
CA GLY A 390 -0.51 -14.13 4.58
C GLY A 390 -0.64 -14.92 5.89
N GLU A 391 -0.86 -16.22 5.75
CA GLU A 391 -0.94 -17.22 6.83
C GLU A 391 0.34 -18.07 6.84
N THR A 392 1.10 -18.05 7.93
CA THR A 392 2.35 -18.82 8.05
C THR A 392 2.07 -20.33 8.01
N ILE A 393 2.71 -21.04 7.08
CA ILE A 393 2.43 -22.46 6.82
C ILE A 393 3.16 -23.35 7.84
N THR A 394 2.45 -23.72 8.90
CA THR A 394 2.96 -24.61 9.96
C THR A 394 2.41 -26.05 9.83
N LYS A 395 2.96 -26.98 10.62
CA LYS A 395 2.58 -28.39 10.59
C LYS A 395 1.10 -28.57 10.91
N GLY A 396 0.34 -29.10 9.94
CA GLY A 396 -1.12 -29.24 10.00
C GLY A 396 -1.88 -28.31 9.04
N HIS A 397 -1.24 -27.24 8.52
CA HIS A 397 -1.83 -26.42 7.48
C HIS A 397 -1.96 -27.19 6.15
N LYS A 398 -3.06 -26.96 5.40
CA LYS A 398 -3.46 -27.69 4.18
C LYS A 398 -2.39 -27.82 3.10
N ASN A 399 -1.48 -26.85 3.01
CA ASN A 399 -0.39 -26.78 2.02
C ASN A 399 1.00 -27.06 2.61
N TYR A 400 1.11 -27.53 3.86
CA TYR A 400 2.38 -27.81 4.54
C TYR A 400 3.26 -28.83 3.80
N GLU A 401 2.71 -29.98 3.40
CA GLU A 401 3.44 -30.95 2.57
C GLU A 401 3.88 -30.38 1.22
N LEU A 402 3.08 -29.48 0.62
CA LEU A 402 3.48 -28.82 -0.61
C LEU A 402 4.63 -27.84 -0.36
N MET A 403 4.62 -27.08 0.74
CA MET A 403 5.73 -26.21 1.14
C MET A 403 7.03 -26.99 1.34
N LEU A 404 7.01 -28.10 2.10
CA LEU A 404 8.20 -28.93 2.29
C LEU A 404 8.77 -29.42 0.95
N ASN A 405 7.91 -29.89 0.05
CA ASN A 405 8.31 -30.36 -1.28
C ASN A 405 8.81 -29.23 -2.20
N LEU A 406 8.33 -27.99 -2.02
CA LEU A 406 8.90 -26.80 -2.66
C LEU A 406 10.31 -26.52 -2.14
N GLN A 407 10.50 -26.46 -0.82
CA GLN A 407 11.78 -26.10 -0.19
C GLN A 407 12.87 -27.16 -0.44
N LEU A 408 12.54 -28.46 -0.34
CA LEU A 408 13.44 -29.57 -0.67
C LEU A 408 13.86 -29.53 -2.15
N GLY A 409 12.90 -29.29 -3.06
CA GLY A 409 13.14 -29.24 -4.49
C GLY A 409 13.97 -28.03 -4.93
N ILE A 410 13.67 -26.82 -4.43
CA ILE A 410 14.44 -25.61 -4.74
C ILE A 410 15.87 -25.73 -4.20
N ARG A 411 16.04 -26.13 -2.93
CA ARG A 411 17.36 -26.33 -2.30
C ARG A 411 18.25 -27.28 -3.11
N HIS A 412 17.67 -28.38 -3.61
CA HIS A 412 18.34 -29.34 -4.49
C HIS A 412 18.64 -28.78 -5.90
N ALA A 413 17.68 -28.09 -6.50
CA ALA A 413 17.80 -27.51 -7.82
C ALA A 413 18.89 -26.42 -7.88
N VAL A 414 19.05 -25.63 -6.81
CA VAL A 414 20.14 -24.66 -6.64
C VAL A 414 21.46 -25.38 -6.34
N GLY A 415 21.48 -26.30 -5.36
CA GLY A 415 22.70 -26.98 -4.90
C GLY A 415 23.40 -27.86 -5.96
N LYS A 416 22.71 -28.29 -7.02
CA LYS A 416 23.31 -29.09 -8.11
C LYS A 416 24.10 -28.28 -9.16
N GLN A 417 24.18 -26.96 -9.06
CA GLN A 417 24.60 -26.11 -10.17
C GLN A 417 26.12 -25.86 -10.23
N SER A 418 26.81 -26.53 -11.16
CA SER A 418 28.24 -26.32 -11.44
C SER A 418 28.58 -24.86 -11.76
N LEU A 419 29.65 -24.32 -11.15
CA LEU A 419 30.11 -22.92 -11.27
C LEU A 419 30.42 -22.43 -12.69
N SER A 420 30.52 -23.31 -13.69
CA SER A 420 30.92 -22.95 -15.06
C SER A 420 30.11 -21.80 -15.67
N HIS A 421 30.85 -20.75 -16.06
CA HIS A 421 30.34 -19.58 -16.77
C HIS A 421 30.30 -19.87 -18.28
N MET A 422 29.26 -20.57 -18.74
CA MET A 422 29.02 -20.81 -20.16
C MET A 422 27.89 -19.92 -20.68
N GLU A 423 28.12 -19.35 -21.87
CA GLU A 423 27.10 -18.64 -22.65
C GLU A 423 25.90 -19.56 -22.98
N LEU A 424 24.69 -18.98 -22.96
CA LEU A 424 23.45 -19.74 -23.15
C LEU A 424 23.24 -20.13 -24.62
N LYS A 425 23.57 -21.38 -24.96
CA LYS A 425 23.16 -22.00 -26.22
C LYS A 425 21.64 -22.13 -26.31
N SER A 426 21.08 -22.05 -27.52
CA SER A 426 19.63 -22.16 -27.78
C SER A 426 18.98 -23.41 -27.17
N SER A 427 19.73 -24.52 -27.05
CA SER A 427 19.28 -25.76 -26.40
C SER A 427 18.95 -25.60 -24.91
N ALA A 428 19.49 -24.61 -24.20
CA ALA A 428 19.17 -24.34 -22.80
C ALA A 428 17.73 -23.84 -22.60
N PHE A 429 17.11 -23.34 -23.66
CA PHE A 429 15.72 -22.89 -23.68
C PHE A 429 14.73 -24.01 -24.07
N ASP A 430 15.16 -25.25 -24.37
CA ASP A 430 14.24 -26.33 -24.73
C ASP A 430 13.65 -27.03 -23.48
N PRO A 431 12.34 -26.90 -23.18
CA PRO A 431 11.71 -27.59 -22.05
C PRO A 431 11.49 -29.09 -22.26
N LYS A 432 11.87 -29.66 -23.42
CA LYS A 432 11.73 -31.10 -23.72
C LYS A 432 12.68 -32.00 -22.93
N GLU A 433 13.70 -31.46 -22.26
CA GLU A 433 14.49 -32.23 -21.31
C GLU A 433 13.58 -32.73 -20.16
N LYS A 434 13.27 -34.02 -20.14
CA LYS A 434 12.29 -34.66 -19.24
C LYS A 434 12.94 -35.31 -18.02
N VAL A 435 14.06 -34.77 -17.54
CA VAL A 435 14.67 -35.24 -16.28
C VAL A 435 13.71 -34.92 -15.13
N TRP A 436 13.21 -35.97 -14.48
CA TRP A 436 12.47 -35.88 -13.23
C TRP A 436 13.35 -36.46 -12.12
N THR A 437 13.72 -35.65 -11.15
CA THR A 437 14.36 -36.17 -9.93
C THR A 437 13.27 -36.79 -9.06
N LYS A 438 13.50 -37.99 -8.52
CA LYS A 438 12.66 -38.58 -7.46
C LYS A 438 13.18 -38.13 -6.09
N PHE A 439 12.26 -37.89 -5.17
CA PHE A 439 12.50 -37.55 -3.78
C PHE A 439 11.68 -38.51 -2.91
N PRO A 440 12.20 -39.73 -2.66
CA PRO A 440 11.58 -40.67 -1.73
C PRO A 440 11.98 -40.33 -0.27
N PRO A 441 11.12 -40.58 0.72
CA PRO A 441 11.39 -40.23 2.13
C PRO A 441 12.71 -40.78 2.68
N GLU A 442 13.05 -42.02 2.33
CA GLU A 442 14.30 -42.70 2.69
C GLU A 442 15.56 -42.11 2.00
N GLY A 443 15.39 -41.15 1.09
CA GLY A 443 16.47 -40.54 0.33
C GLY A 443 16.96 -41.39 -0.84
N SER A 444 17.96 -40.88 -1.57
CA SER A 444 18.54 -41.57 -2.71
C SER A 444 19.98 -41.17 -2.95
N LYS A 445 20.64 -41.86 -3.90
CA LYS A 445 21.97 -41.51 -4.44
C LYS A 445 22.08 -40.05 -4.96
N HIS A 446 20.97 -39.33 -5.07
CA HIS A 446 20.87 -37.98 -5.66
C HIS A 446 19.97 -37.00 -4.88
N THR A 447 19.41 -37.39 -3.73
CA THR A 447 18.53 -36.58 -2.87
C THR A 447 18.71 -37.00 -1.40
N PRO A 448 18.78 -36.08 -0.42
CA PRO A 448 18.84 -36.46 0.99
C PRO A 448 17.52 -37.12 1.46
N PRO A 449 17.53 -37.92 2.54
CA PRO A 449 16.31 -38.34 3.24
C PRO A 449 15.50 -37.15 3.76
N HIS A 450 14.18 -37.30 3.89
CA HIS A 450 13.28 -36.23 4.34
C HIS A 450 11.96 -36.72 4.94
N GLN A 451 11.31 -35.85 5.71
CA GLN A 451 10.06 -36.16 6.41
C GLN A 451 8.79 -36.08 5.53
N SER A 452 8.83 -35.42 4.36
CA SER A 452 7.69 -35.39 3.43
C SER A 452 7.60 -36.66 2.57
N CYS A 453 6.44 -36.88 1.94
CA CYS A 453 6.10 -38.06 1.14
C CYS A 453 6.88 -38.17 -0.19
N ASP A 454 6.79 -39.31 -0.91
CA ASP A 454 7.41 -39.45 -2.25
C ASP A 454 6.86 -38.39 -3.21
N PHE A 455 7.77 -37.65 -3.82
CA PHE A 455 7.44 -36.73 -4.90
C PHE A 455 8.48 -36.78 -6.01
N ARG A 456 8.12 -36.18 -7.15
CA ARG A 456 9.06 -35.97 -8.26
C ARG A 456 9.13 -34.50 -8.62
N TRP A 457 10.35 -34.02 -8.76
CA TRP A 457 10.68 -32.66 -9.14
C TRP A 457 11.05 -32.59 -10.62
N LYS A 458 10.61 -31.53 -11.30
CA LYS A 458 11.18 -31.09 -12.58
C LYS A 458 11.45 -29.59 -12.55
N ASP A 459 12.67 -29.21 -12.90
CA ASP A 459 13.06 -27.86 -13.31
C ASP A 459 12.80 -27.61 -14.79
N TYR A 460 12.52 -26.37 -15.17
CA TYR A 460 12.47 -25.94 -16.56
C TYR A 460 13.60 -24.96 -16.85
N CYS A 461 14.37 -25.21 -17.91
CA CYS A 461 15.44 -24.33 -18.39
C CYS A 461 16.37 -23.79 -17.28
N PRO A 462 16.88 -24.64 -16.35
CA PRO A 462 17.51 -24.17 -15.11
C PRO A 462 18.75 -23.30 -15.34
N LEU A 463 19.49 -23.53 -16.43
CA LEU A 463 20.63 -22.68 -16.83
C LEU A 463 20.19 -21.26 -17.19
N VAL A 464 19.01 -21.09 -17.81
CA VAL A 464 18.49 -19.77 -18.20
C VAL A 464 18.06 -18.99 -16.95
N PHE A 465 17.29 -19.61 -16.06
CA PHE A 465 16.86 -18.99 -14.81
C PHE A 465 18.04 -18.65 -13.90
N ARG A 466 19.08 -19.49 -13.83
CA ARG A 466 20.33 -19.17 -13.14
C ARG A 466 21.02 -17.92 -13.69
N THR A 467 21.04 -17.74 -15.02
CA THR A 467 21.60 -16.52 -15.63
C THR A 467 20.70 -15.31 -15.40
N LEU A 468 19.37 -15.47 -15.39
CA LEU A 468 18.43 -14.42 -15.00
C LEU A 468 18.67 -13.93 -13.57
N CYS A 469 18.80 -14.83 -12.58
CA CYS A 469 19.14 -14.44 -11.20
C CYS A 469 20.43 -13.61 -11.14
N ARG A 470 21.48 -13.98 -11.88
CA ARG A 470 22.73 -13.21 -11.96
C ARG A 470 22.54 -11.84 -12.61
N LEU A 471 21.78 -11.73 -13.70
CA LEU A 471 21.44 -10.44 -14.34
C LEU A 471 20.67 -9.54 -13.36
N PHE A 472 19.78 -10.12 -12.55
CA PHE A 472 19.03 -9.45 -11.50
C PHE A 472 19.80 -9.27 -10.19
N LYS A 473 21.11 -9.59 -10.17
CA LYS A 473 22.02 -9.40 -9.02
C LYS A 473 21.58 -10.15 -7.75
N VAL A 474 20.85 -11.25 -7.93
CA VAL A 474 20.43 -12.18 -6.87
C VAL A 474 21.55 -13.16 -6.58
N ASP A 475 22.05 -13.16 -5.34
CA ASP A 475 22.96 -14.19 -4.86
C ASP A 475 22.24 -15.53 -4.60
N ALA A 476 22.94 -16.64 -4.84
CA ALA A 476 22.39 -17.98 -4.77
C ALA A 476 22.23 -18.53 -3.34
N ALA A 477 23.06 -18.07 -2.38
CA ALA A 477 22.91 -18.42 -0.97
C ALA A 477 21.76 -17.62 -0.34
N ASP A 478 21.69 -16.32 -0.58
CA ASP A 478 20.57 -15.46 -0.15
C ASP A 478 19.22 -16.00 -0.67
N TYR A 479 19.14 -16.33 -1.97
CA TYR A 479 17.97 -16.93 -2.60
C TYR A 479 17.57 -18.26 -1.95
N MET A 480 18.54 -19.13 -1.66
CA MET A 480 18.29 -20.42 -1.01
C MET A 480 17.87 -20.27 0.45
N MET A 481 18.44 -19.32 1.20
CA MET A 481 18.06 -19.06 2.59
C MET A 481 16.67 -18.44 2.70
N SER A 482 16.35 -17.47 1.84
CA SER A 482 15.03 -16.80 1.80
C SER A 482 13.88 -17.76 1.47
N LEU A 483 14.07 -18.65 0.47
CA LEU A 483 13.05 -19.60 0.04
C LEU A 483 13.02 -20.89 0.86
N CYS A 484 14.19 -21.37 1.31
CA CYS A 484 14.37 -22.75 1.80
C CYS A 484 15.15 -22.83 3.12
N GLY A 485 15.30 -21.73 3.85
CA GLY A 485 15.90 -21.68 5.19
C GLY A 485 15.02 -22.35 6.25
N ASN A 486 15.23 -21.98 7.51
CA ASN A 486 14.46 -22.52 8.64
C ASN A 486 13.07 -21.87 8.78
N ASP A 487 12.86 -20.74 8.10
CA ASP A 487 11.59 -20.02 8.11
C ASP A 487 10.52 -20.70 7.23
N ALA A 488 9.28 -20.67 7.72
CA ALA A 488 8.12 -21.09 6.95
C ALA A 488 7.66 -20.00 5.96
N LEU A 489 7.19 -20.42 4.78
CA LEU A 489 6.52 -19.53 3.83
C LEU A 489 5.14 -19.12 4.37
N ARG A 490 4.64 -17.96 3.94
CA ARG A 490 3.25 -17.53 4.17
C ARG A 490 2.40 -17.77 2.93
N GLU A 491 1.19 -18.32 3.09
CA GLU A 491 0.18 -18.37 2.03
C GLU A 491 -0.57 -17.03 1.96
N LEU A 492 -0.59 -16.41 0.78
CA LEU A 492 -1.45 -15.25 0.50
C LEU A 492 -2.81 -15.74 0.00
N SER A 493 -3.87 -15.43 0.75
CA SER A 493 -5.26 -15.67 0.33
C SER A 493 -5.59 -14.84 -0.91
N SER A 494 -5.56 -15.45 -2.09
CA SER A 494 -5.86 -14.75 -3.35
C SER A 494 -7.37 -14.67 -3.62
N PRO A 495 -8.02 -13.49 -3.61
CA PRO A 495 -9.41 -13.34 -4.07
C PRO A 495 -9.54 -13.33 -5.61
N GLY A 496 -8.47 -13.68 -6.33
CA GLY A 496 -8.38 -13.55 -7.78
C GLY A 496 -9.13 -14.65 -8.55
N LYS A 497 -9.74 -14.25 -9.67
CA LYS A 497 -10.46 -15.13 -10.63
C LYS A 497 -9.62 -16.29 -11.19
N SER A 498 -8.30 -16.30 -10.96
CA SER A 498 -7.39 -17.35 -11.44
C SER A 498 -7.51 -18.67 -10.67
N GLY A 499 -7.83 -18.64 -9.38
CA GLY A 499 -7.69 -19.80 -8.49
C GLY A 499 -6.22 -20.21 -8.22
N SER A 500 -5.26 -19.28 -8.38
CA SER A 500 -3.83 -19.52 -8.18
C SER A 500 -3.40 -19.13 -6.76
N PHE A 501 -3.03 -20.12 -5.94
CA PHE A 501 -2.35 -19.88 -4.67
C PHE A 501 -1.03 -19.13 -4.89
N PHE A 502 -0.72 -18.22 -3.97
CA PHE A 502 0.55 -17.50 -3.87
C PHE A 502 1.19 -17.79 -2.51
N TYR A 503 2.50 -17.94 -2.49
CA TYR A 503 3.30 -17.93 -1.27
C TYR A 503 4.26 -16.74 -1.28
N VAL A 504 4.67 -16.27 -0.11
CA VAL A 504 5.71 -15.25 0.07
C VAL A 504 6.75 -15.74 1.09
N THR A 505 8.03 -15.40 0.88
CA THR A 505 9.15 -15.70 1.78
C THR A 505 9.06 -14.88 3.07
N ASN A 506 9.72 -15.32 4.15
CA ASN A 506 9.54 -14.66 5.45
C ASN A 506 10.07 -13.21 5.46
N ASP A 507 11.12 -12.95 4.69
CA ASP A 507 11.76 -11.67 4.43
C ASP A 507 11.04 -10.81 3.37
N ASP A 508 9.90 -11.28 2.85
CA ASP A 508 9.09 -10.66 1.80
C ASP A 508 9.81 -10.42 0.45
N ARG A 509 11.02 -10.96 0.23
CA ARG A 509 11.77 -10.76 -1.03
C ARG A 509 11.16 -11.43 -2.26
N TYR A 510 10.65 -12.66 -2.12
CA TYR A 510 10.18 -13.46 -3.25
C TYR A 510 8.75 -13.96 -3.09
N MET A 511 8.03 -14.03 -4.20
CA MET A 511 6.72 -14.67 -4.32
C MET A 511 6.84 -15.98 -5.09
N ILE A 512 6.05 -16.98 -4.71
CA ILE A 512 5.88 -18.24 -5.45
C ILE A 512 4.43 -18.32 -5.91
N LYS A 513 4.16 -18.09 -7.21
CA LYS A 513 2.82 -18.16 -7.79
C LYS A 513 2.57 -19.55 -8.40
N THR A 514 1.45 -20.18 -8.06
CA THR A 514 1.06 -21.47 -8.67
C THR A 514 0.46 -21.26 -10.08
N MET A 515 0.87 -22.09 -11.04
CA MET A 515 0.67 -21.84 -12.48
C MET A 515 -0.11 -22.96 -13.18
N LYS A 516 -1.01 -22.58 -14.09
CA LYS A 516 -1.74 -23.50 -14.99
C LYS A 516 -0.81 -24.02 -16.09
N LYS A 517 -1.21 -25.14 -16.70
CA LYS A 517 -0.46 -25.75 -17.82
C LYS A 517 -0.41 -24.85 -19.06
N SER A 518 -1.37 -23.92 -19.23
CA SER A 518 -1.40 -22.87 -20.26
C SER A 518 -0.32 -21.83 -20.01
N GLU A 519 -0.36 -21.13 -18.88
CA GLU A 519 0.60 -20.06 -18.50
C GLU A 519 2.05 -20.56 -18.56
N VAL A 520 2.32 -21.80 -18.15
CA VAL A 520 3.67 -22.40 -18.27
C VAL A 520 4.09 -22.62 -19.74
N LYS A 521 3.18 -22.85 -20.69
CA LYS A 521 3.54 -22.82 -22.12
C LYS A 521 3.91 -21.40 -22.59
N VAL A 522 3.21 -20.38 -22.09
CA VAL A 522 3.45 -18.97 -22.47
C VAL A 522 4.84 -18.54 -21.99
N LEU A 523 5.14 -18.75 -20.70
CA LEU A 523 6.46 -18.46 -20.13
C LEU A 523 7.58 -19.20 -20.89
N LEU A 524 7.37 -20.45 -21.29
CA LEU A 524 8.35 -21.22 -22.04
C LEU A 524 8.48 -20.84 -23.53
N ARG A 525 7.43 -20.28 -24.14
CA ARG A 525 7.49 -19.70 -25.49
C ARG A 525 8.33 -18.42 -25.46
N MET A 526 7.97 -17.51 -24.56
CA MET A 526 8.55 -16.16 -24.50
C MET A 526 9.92 -16.12 -23.83
N LEU A 527 10.37 -17.18 -23.16
CA LEU A 527 11.62 -17.19 -22.37
C LEU A 527 12.86 -16.66 -23.13
N PRO A 528 13.08 -16.96 -24.43
CA PRO A 528 14.20 -16.39 -25.19
C PRO A 528 14.06 -14.88 -25.44
N ALA A 529 12.85 -14.41 -25.76
CA ALA A 529 12.56 -12.98 -25.96
C ALA A 529 12.67 -12.21 -24.64
N TYR A 530 12.02 -12.70 -23.58
CA TYR A 530 12.10 -12.18 -22.22
C TYR A 530 13.55 -12.08 -21.72
N TYR A 531 14.36 -13.14 -21.89
CA TYR A 531 15.78 -13.12 -21.52
C TYR A 531 16.57 -12.02 -22.27
N ASN A 532 16.31 -11.85 -23.57
CA ASN A 532 16.94 -10.79 -24.35
C ASN A 532 16.47 -9.38 -23.94
N HIS A 533 15.18 -9.23 -23.63
CA HIS A 533 14.58 -7.97 -23.19
C HIS A 533 15.18 -7.47 -21.88
N VAL A 534 15.10 -8.28 -20.81
CA VAL A 534 15.61 -7.90 -19.47
C VAL A 534 17.13 -7.81 -19.41
N ARG A 535 17.86 -8.48 -20.33
CA ARG A 535 19.31 -8.31 -20.51
C ARG A 535 19.67 -7.00 -21.22
N LYS A 536 18.80 -6.49 -22.09
CA LYS A 536 19.02 -5.27 -22.88
C LYS A 536 18.57 -4.01 -22.14
N PHE A 537 17.59 -4.11 -21.24
CA PHE A 537 16.99 -2.99 -20.54
C PHE A 537 16.96 -3.24 -19.02
N GLU A 538 17.98 -2.76 -18.30
CA GLU A 538 18.12 -2.96 -16.84
C GLU A 538 16.94 -2.37 -16.04
N ASN A 539 16.34 -1.28 -16.52
CA ASN A 539 15.18 -0.62 -15.92
C ASN A 539 13.82 -1.25 -16.31
N SER A 540 13.80 -2.40 -17.00
CA SER A 540 12.57 -3.13 -17.38
C SER A 540 11.59 -3.26 -16.21
N LEU A 541 10.38 -2.74 -16.38
CA LEU A 541 9.30 -2.78 -15.39
C LEU A 541 8.62 -4.15 -15.36
N VAL A 542 8.80 -4.98 -16.39
CA VAL A 542 8.29 -6.36 -16.46
C VAL A 542 8.78 -7.18 -15.25
N THR A 543 7.84 -7.81 -14.54
CA THR A 543 8.10 -8.63 -13.35
C THR A 543 9.19 -9.70 -13.57
N LYS A 544 10.13 -9.77 -12.62
CA LYS A 544 11.32 -10.63 -12.71
C LYS A 544 11.00 -12.06 -12.29
N PHE A 545 11.28 -13.03 -13.16
CA PHE A 545 11.20 -14.47 -12.88
C PHE A 545 12.57 -15.08 -12.54
N PHE A 546 12.64 -15.82 -11.42
CA PHE A 546 13.86 -16.44 -10.88
C PHE A 546 13.89 -17.97 -11.01
N GLY A 547 12.74 -18.61 -11.21
CA GLY A 547 12.68 -20.07 -11.37
C GLY A 547 11.31 -20.56 -11.85
N LEU A 548 11.30 -21.66 -12.60
CA LEU A 548 10.09 -22.32 -13.08
C LEU A 548 10.21 -23.83 -12.88
N HIS A 549 9.33 -24.41 -12.06
CA HIS A 549 9.44 -25.80 -11.64
C HIS A 549 8.06 -26.50 -11.55
N CYS A 550 8.09 -27.80 -11.29
CA CYS A 550 6.90 -28.63 -11.19
C CYS A 550 7.10 -29.80 -10.20
N VAL A 551 6.22 -29.86 -9.20
CA VAL A 551 6.09 -30.98 -8.27
C VAL A 551 5.02 -31.94 -8.80
N LYS A 552 5.35 -33.23 -8.81
CA LYS A 552 4.40 -34.33 -9.02
C LYS A 552 4.35 -35.16 -7.73
N LEU A 553 3.24 -35.09 -7.02
CA LEU A 553 3.03 -35.84 -5.78
C LEU A 553 2.75 -37.33 -6.08
N ALA A 554 3.12 -38.22 -5.16
CA ALA A 554 2.67 -39.61 -5.15
C ALA A 554 1.16 -39.75 -4.89
N GLY A 555 0.65 -40.99 -4.95
CA GLY A 555 -0.78 -41.30 -4.81
C GLY A 555 -1.53 -41.45 -6.14
N SER A 556 -2.76 -41.98 -6.08
CA SER A 556 -3.54 -42.45 -7.24
C SER A 556 -3.79 -41.41 -8.33
N SER A 557 -4.00 -40.13 -7.96
CA SER A 557 -4.29 -39.04 -8.90
C SER A 557 -3.06 -38.36 -9.52
N GLN A 558 -1.85 -38.65 -9.02
CA GLN A 558 -0.56 -38.21 -9.61
C GLN A 558 -0.50 -36.70 -9.95
N LYS A 559 -1.10 -35.85 -9.10
CA LYS A 559 -1.33 -34.41 -9.31
C LYS A 559 -0.02 -33.65 -9.58
N LYS A 560 -0.02 -32.79 -10.61
CA LYS A 560 1.12 -31.96 -11.04
C LYS A 560 0.89 -30.48 -10.75
N VAL A 561 1.52 -29.97 -9.70
CA VAL A 561 1.55 -28.55 -9.34
C VAL A 561 2.73 -27.91 -10.05
N ARG A 562 2.51 -26.79 -10.75
CA ARG A 562 3.58 -25.95 -11.33
C ARG A 562 3.59 -24.62 -10.61
N PHE A 563 4.74 -23.98 -10.57
CA PHE A 563 4.90 -22.69 -9.93
C PHE A 563 6.07 -21.95 -10.56
N VAL A 564 5.97 -20.63 -10.53
CA VAL A 564 7.04 -19.70 -10.88
C VAL A 564 7.45 -18.96 -9.60
N ILE A 565 8.76 -18.76 -9.45
CA ILE A 565 9.34 -17.93 -8.40
C ILE A 565 9.64 -16.57 -9.02
N MET A 566 9.16 -15.50 -8.38
CA MET A 566 9.13 -14.16 -8.94
C MET A 566 9.38 -13.09 -7.88
N GLU A 567 9.70 -11.88 -8.31
CA GLU A 567 9.93 -10.72 -7.46
C GLU A 567 8.65 -10.26 -6.74
N ASN A 568 8.75 -10.02 -5.43
CA ASN A 568 7.76 -9.20 -4.75
C ASN A 568 8.07 -7.73 -5.03
N LEU A 569 7.27 -7.09 -5.90
CA LEU A 569 7.42 -5.68 -6.24
C LEU A 569 7.36 -4.76 -5.00
N PHE A 570 6.69 -5.17 -3.93
CA PHE A 570 6.55 -4.43 -2.69
C PHE A 570 7.54 -4.86 -1.59
N CYS A 571 8.63 -5.55 -1.94
CA CYS A 571 9.81 -5.68 -1.08
C CYS A 571 10.55 -4.34 -1.00
N SER A 572 10.13 -3.48 -0.08
CA SER A 572 10.62 -2.10 0.03
C SER A 572 10.86 -1.70 1.49
N GLU A 573 11.78 -0.76 1.70
CA GLU A 573 12.00 -0.08 2.99
C GLU A 573 10.87 0.95 3.27
N TYR A 574 10.14 1.37 2.23
CA TYR A 574 9.02 2.29 2.32
C TYR A 574 7.70 1.56 2.59
N ALA A 575 6.95 2.00 3.61
CA ALA A 575 5.61 1.48 3.89
C ALA A 575 4.63 1.83 2.75
N ILE A 576 3.92 0.83 2.22
CA ILE A 576 3.02 1.00 1.06
C ILE A 576 1.62 1.41 1.53
N HIS A 577 1.33 2.71 1.52
CA HIS A 577 0.10 3.29 2.07
C HIS A 577 -1.13 3.11 1.16
N ARG A 578 -0.92 2.94 -0.16
CA ARG A 578 -1.95 2.57 -1.15
C ARG A 578 -1.35 1.65 -2.22
N ARG A 579 -2.16 0.74 -2.76
CA ARG A 579 -1.81 -0.19 -3.86
C ARG A 579 -2.85 -0.09 -4.97
N PHE A 580 -2.43 0.01 -6.23
CA PHE A 580 -3.30 0.03 -7.41
C PHE A 580 -2.85 -1.00 -8.46
N ASP A 581 -3.78 -1.77 -9.00
CA ASP A 581 -3.63 -2.62 -10.19
C ASP A 581 -4.31 -1.90 -11.36
N LEU A 582 -3.56 -1.50 -12.39
CA LEU A 582 -4.03 -0.60 -13.46
C LEU A 582 -3.92 -1.24 -14.84
N LYS A 583 -4.99 -1.16 -15.65
CA LYS A 583 -5.12 -1.80 -16.99
C LYS A 583 -5.66 -0.89 -18.10
N GLY A 584 -6.05 0.34 -17.76
CA GLY A 584 -6.67 1.31 -18.66
C GLY A 584 -8.06 0.90 -19.14
N SER A 585 -8.84 0.16 -18.34
CA SER A 585 -10.19 -0.29 -18.69
C SER A 585 -11.16 -0.09 -17.52
N SER A 586 -12.47 -0.02 -17.77
CA SER A 586 -13.51 0.20 -16.73
C SER A 586 -14.21 -1.09 -16.29
N HIS A 587 -14.49 -2.04 -17.19
CA HIS A 587 -15.39 -3.16 -16.88
C HIS A 587 -14.85 -4.10 -15.77
N GLY A 588 -15.46 -4.06 -14.59
CA GLY A 588 -15.04 -4.82 -13.40
C GLY A 588 -13.79 -4.28 -12.71
N ARG A 589 -13.42 -3.03 -13.00
CA ARG A 589 -12.18 -2.35 -12.56
C ARG A 589 -12.40 -1.34 -11.43
N MET A 590 -13.43 -1.57 -10.63
CA MET A 590 -13.63 -0.99 -9.29
C MET A 590 -13.44 -2.07 -8.21
N THR A 591 -13.04 -1.71 -7.00
CA THR A 591 -12.90 -2.64 -5.87
C THR A 591 -14.25 -2.95 -5.23
N SER A 592 -14.49 -4.21 -4.87
CA SER A 592 -15.76 -4.70 -4.31
C SER A 592 -15.78 -4.77 -2.78
N LYS A 593 -14.68 -4.38 -2.11
CA LYS A 593 -14.69 -4.13 -0.67
C LYS A 593 -15.29 -2.73 -0.42
N PRO A 594 -16.14 -2.53 0.60
CA PRO A 594 -16.48 -1.18 1.06
C PRO A 594 -15.22 -0.52 1.67
N GLU A 595 -15.19 0.81 1.69
CA GLU A 595 -13.99 1.56 2.12
C GLU A 595 -13.57 1.28 3.57
N SER A 596 -14.53 0.99 4.47
CA SER A 596 -14.27 0.53 5.84
C SER A 596 -13.59 -0.84 5.96
N GLN A 597 -13.38 -1.54 4.85
CA GLN A 597 -12.62 -2.80 4.76
C GLN A 597 -11.37 -2.67 3.86
N ILE A 598 -11.07 -1.48 3.33
CA ILE A 598 -9.83 -1.21 2.60
C ILE A 598 -8.70 -1.08 3.63
N ASP A 599 -7.76 -2.00 3.54
CA ASP A 599 -6.56 -2.10 4.37
C ASP A 599 -5.30 -1.81 3.53
N GLU A 600 -4.14 -1.68 4.17
CA GLU A 600 -2.86 -1.44 3.50
C GLU A 600 -2.44 -2.55 2.51
N TYR A 601 -3.12 -3.71 2.50
CA TYR A 601 -2.91 -4.83 1.57
C TYR A 601 -3.95 -4.89 0.43
N THR A 602 -4.94 -4.00 0.45
CA THR A 602 -6.03 -3.99 -0.52
C THR A 602 -5.58 -3.32 -1.81
N THR A 603 -5.40 -4.14 -2.85
CA THR A 603 -5.10 -3.65 -4.20
C THR A 603 -6.35 -3.06 -4.85
N LEU A 604 -6.37 -1.72 -4.91
CA LEU A 604 -7.32 -0.89 -5.64
C LEU A 604 -7.13 -1.04 -7.16
N LYS A 605 -8.00 -0.43 -7.97
CA LYS A 605 -8.04 -0.58 -9.43
C LYS A 605 -8.26 0.76 -10.14
N ASP A 606 -8.38 0.75 -11.48
CA ASP A 606 -8.55 1.94 -12.34
C ASP A 606 -9.70 2.84 -11.89
N LEU A 607 -10.87 2.28 -11.59
CA LEU A 607 -12.03 3.07 -11.16
C LEU A 607 -11.94 3.54 -9.69
N ASP A 608 -10.98 3.02 -8.93
CA ASP A 608 -10.65 3.47 -7.57
C ASP A 608 -9.51 4.50 -7.57
N LEU A 609 -8.84 4.73 -8.72
CA LEU A 609 -7.70 5.66 -8.82
C LEU A 609 -8.16 7.11 -8.75
N ASN A 610 -7.74 7.77 -7.67
CA ASN A 610 -7.99 9.17 -7.35
C ASN A 610 -6.74 10.05 -7.40
N PHE A 611 -5.66 9.62 -8.08
CA PHE A 611 -4.41 10.39 -8.20
C PHE A 611 -3.91 10.52 -9.65
N ILE A 612 -3.27 11.65 -9.93
CA ILE A 612 -2.38 11.87 -11.08
C ILE A 612 -0.96 11.99 -10.52
N PHE A 613 -0.06 11.11 -10.95
CA PHE A 613 1.32 11.09 -10.49
C PHE A 613 2.19 12.00 -11.36
N ARG A 614 2.71 13.07 -10.77
CA ARG A 614 3.65 14.00 -11.39
C ARG A 614 5.07 13.49 -11.21
N LEU A 615 5.71 13.07 -12.30
CA LEU A 615 7.09 12.62 -12.34
C LEU A 615 7.99 13.76 -12.84
N GLN A 616 9.09 14.03 -12.13
CA GLN A 616 10.12 14.95 -12.62
C GLN A 616 10.57 14.56 -14.04
N ARG A 617 10.73 15.54 -14.93
CA ARG A 617 11.02 15.36 -16.37
C ARG A 617 11.99 14.23 -16.74
N PRO A 618 13.18 14.07 -16.12
CA PRO A 618 14.09 12.97 -16.48
C PRO A 618 13.49 11.59 -16.19
N TRP A 619 12.78 11.45 -15.07
CA TRP A 619 12.09 10.22 -14.68
C TRP A 619 10.82 9.98 -15.50
N PHE A 620 10.09 11.02 -15.90
CA PHE A 620 8.95 10.89 -16.81
C PHE A 620 9.38 10.36 -18.19
N GLN A 621 10.43 10.95 -18.78
CA GLN A 621 10.95 10.53 -20.08
C GLN A 621 11.49 9.09 -20.04
N GLU A 622 12.26 8.73 -19.02
CA GLU A 622 12.76 7.37 -18.81
C GLU A 622 11.61 6.36 -18.55
N PHE A 623 10.56 6.78 -17.82
CA PHE A 623 9.35 5.99 -17.61
C PHE A 623 8.62 5.68 -18.91
N GLN A 624 8.27 6.71 -19.71
CA GLN A 624 7.61 6.53 -21.01
C GLN A 624 8.45 5.61 -21.91
N ARG A 625 9.74 5.95 -22.08
CA ARG A 625 10.69 5.18 -22.90
C ARG A 625 10.80 3.72 -22.47
N GLN A 626 10.55 3.38 -21.22
CA GLN A 626 10.61 1.99 -20.74
C GLN A 626 9.25 1.28 -20.85
N VAL A 627 8.15 1.96 -20.52
CA VAL A 627 6.78 1.45 -20.72
C VAL A 627 6.53 1.12 -22.19
N ASP A 628 6.99 1.95 -23.14
CA ASP A 628 6.91 1.66 -24.58
C ASP A 628 7.63 0.37 -24.97
N ARG A 629 8.89 0.21 -24.56
CA ARG A 629 9.70 -0.98 -24.86
C ARG A 629 9.11 -2.25 -24.25
N ASP A 630 8.61 -2.15 -23.02
CA ASP A 630 7.98 -3.27 -22.33
C ASP A 630 6.64 -3.65 -23.01
N CYS A 631 5.85 -2.67 -23.44
CA CYS A 631 4.61 -2.93 -24.20
C CYS A 631 4.90 -3.53 -25.59
N GLU A 632 5.94 -3.06 -26.29
CA GLU A 632 6.37 -3.63 -27.58
C GLU A 632 6.77 -5.10 -27.46
N PHE A 633 7.53 -5.46 -26.41
CA PHE A 633 7.90 -6.84 -26.11
C PHE A 633 6.66 -7.71 -25.84
N LEU A 634 5.73 -7.24 -25.00
CA LEU A 634 4.50 -7.95 -24.67
C LEU A 634 3.56 -8.11 -25.89
N GLU A 635 3.48 -7.09 -26.75
CA GLU A 635 2.72 -7.13 -28.01
C GLU A 635 3.29 -8.17 -28.99
N GLN A 636 4.62 -8.21 -29.16
CA GLN A 636 5.31 -9.18 -30.02
C GLN A 636 5.09 -10.63 -29.54
N GLU A 637 5.14 -10.87 -28.23
CA GLU A 637 4.84 -12.18 -27.63
C GLU A 637 3.33 -12.48 -27.50
N ARG A 638 2.45 -11.60 -28.02
CA ARG A 638 0.98 -11.73 -28.02
C ARG A 638 0.37 -11.84 -26.62
N ILE A 639 1.01 -11.20 -25.65
CA ILE A 639 0.59 -11.15 -24.25
C ILE A 639 -0.40 -9.97 -24.07
N MET A 640 -1.38 -10.17 -23.21
CA MET A 640 -2.48 -9.22 -22.95
C MET A 640 -2.90 -9.30 -21.48
N ASP A 641 -3.88 -8.49 -21.06
CA ASP A 641 -4.49 -8.57 -19.71
C ASP A 641 -3.47 -8.42 -18.56
N TYR A 642 -2.34 -7.77 -18.82
CA TYR A 642 -1.31 -7.39 -17.85
C TYR A 642 -1.62 -6.04 -17.18
N SER A 643 -1.17 -5.85 -15.95
CA SER A 643 -1.39 -4.62 -15.18
C SER A 643 -0.09 -3.88 -14.90
N LEU A 644 -0.13 -2.55 -14.76
CA LEU A 644 0.85 -1.85 -13.93
C LEU A 644 0.37 -1.98 -12.48
N LEU A 645 1.16 -2.65 -11.65
CA LEU A 645 0.99 -2.63 -10.20
C LEU A 645 1.75 -1.43 -9.65
N VAL A 646 1.11 -0.60 -8.84
CA VAL A 646 1.65 0.64 -8.27
C VAL A 646 1.46 0.64 -6.76
N GLY A 647 2.51 0.96 -6.01
CA GLY A 647 2.51 1.20 -4.58
C GLY A 647 2.90 2.65 -4.32
N VAL A 648 2.14 3.31 -3.45
CA VAL A 648 2.35 4.72 -3.08
C VAL A 648 2.73 4.80 -1.61
N HIS A 649 3.88 5.40 -1.34
CA HIS A 649 4.31 5.82 -0.01
C HIS A 649 4.22 7.34 0.07
N PHE A 650 3.46 7.87 1.02
CA PHE A 650 3.36 9.33 1.26
C PHE A 650 4.46 9.79 2.21
N ARG A 651 5.16 10.87 1.86
CA ARG A 651 6.16 11.53 2.70
C ARG A 651 5.48 12.66 3.49
N ILE A 652 5.88 12.86 4.74
CA ILE A 652 5.44 14.03 5.51
C ILE A 652 6.34 15.22 5.17
N SER A 653 5.78 16.36 4.78
CA SER A 653 6.50 17.63 4.69
C SER A 653 6.76 18.22 6.11
N ARG A 654 7.36 17.42 7.01
CA ARG A 654 7.85 17.82 8.36
C ARG A 654 8.76 16.76 9.02
N GLU A 655 9.59 16.07 8.22
CA GLU A 655 10.78 15.39 8.76
C GLU A 655 11.83 16.44 9.16
N MET A 656 11.66 17.06 10.34
CA MET A 656 12.76 17.74 11.02
C MET A 656 13.76 16.67 11.48
N PRO A 657 15.03 16.68 11.04
CA PRO A 657 15.98 15.66 11.45
C PRO A 657 16.24 15.70 12.97
N LEU A 658 16.53 14.54 13.54
CA LEU A 658 16.88 14.35 14.96
C LEU A 658 18.23 15.01 15.29
N LEU A 659 18.24 16.34 15.47
CA LEU A 659 19.46 17.12 15.75
C LEU A 659 19.35 18.06 16.96
N GLU A 660 18.20 18.13 17.62
CA GLU A 660 18.02 18.94 18.84
C GLU A 660 18.66 18.25 20.07
N ASP A 661 18.69 16.90 20.09
CA ASP A 661 19.22 16.06 21.17
C ASP A 661 20.77 16.04 21.26
N LEU A 662 21.47 16.68 20.30
CA LEU A 662 22.93 16.86 20.32
C LEU A 662 23.37 18.26 20.78
N LEU A 663 22.47 19.25 20.86
CA LEU A 663 22.81 20.62 21.29
C LEU A 663 22.66 20.85 22.80
N VAL A 664 22.08 19.90 23.54
CA VAL A 664 21.94 19.95 25.01
C VAL A 664 23.25 19.61 25.76
N LYS A 665 24.35 19.32 25.04
CA LYS A 665 25.67 19.00 25.62
C LYS A 665 26.83 19.83 25.04
N GLY A 666 26.71 21.15 25.07
CA GLY A 666 27.82 22.05 24.72
C GLY A 666 27.49 23.54 24.83
N GLY A 667 27.32 24.05 26.06
CA GLY A 667 26.87 25.43 26.29
C GLY A 667 27.70 26.19 27.32
N ALA A 668 28.75 26.88 26.87
CA ALA A 668 29.42 27.97 27.58
C ALA A 668 30.08 28.94 26.58
N VAL A 669 30.15 30.23 26.95
CA VAL A 669 30.80 31.36 26.24
C VAL A 669 30.02 32.02 25.07
N ASP A 670 29.44 33.18 25.40
CA ASP A 670 29.30 34.44 24.66
C ASP A 670 28.96 34.55 23.14
N SER A 671 27.68 34.85 22.90
CA SER A 671 27.14 36.20 22.55
C SER A 671 27.56 36.98 21.28
N LYS A 672 26.54 37.70 20.75
CA LYS A 672 26.53 38.77 19.72
C LYS A 672 26.82 38.41 18.25
N ARG A 673 25.73 38.33 17.45
CA ARG A 673 25.48 39.23 16.29
C ARG A 673 24.04 39.09 15.78
N GLU A 674 23.39 40.23 15.50
CA GLU A 674 22.15 40.30 14.72
C GLU A 674 22.51 40.49 13.23
N ALA A 675 21.80 39.80 12.33
CA ALA A 675 21.76 40.13 10.90
C ALA A 675 20.51 39.54 10.22
N THR A 676 19.60 40.43 9.82
CA THR A 676 18.70 40.37 8.65
C THR A 676 18.19 39.00 8.17
N LEU A 677 16.90 38.73 8.40
CA LEU A 677 16.16 37.65 7.73
C LEU A 677 15.93 37.97 6.24
N GLN A 678 16.37 37.08 5.36
CA GLN A 678 15.79 36.86 4.02
C GLN A 678 15.50 35.37 3.85
N PRO A 679 14.42 34.98 3.14
CA PRO A 679 14.09 33.57 2.91
C PRO A 679 15.04 32.97 1.85
N PRO A 680 15.77 31.88 2.14
CA PRO A 680 16.56 31.19 1.13
C PRO A 680 15.65 30.56 0.07
N ARG A 681 15.86 30.95 -1.19
CA ARG A 681 15.46 30.13 -2.34
C ARG A 681 16.55 29.08 -2.54
N ASP A 682 16.35 27.86 -2.06
CA ASP A 682 17.16 26.71 -2.49
C ASP A 682 16.34 25.42 -2.43
N VAL A 683 16.37 24.66 -3.52
CA VAL A 683 15.64 23.38 -3.67
C VAL A 683 16.61 22.18 -3.60
N ASP A 684 17.90 22.45 -3.39
CA ASP A 684 19.00 21.56 -3.80
C ASP A 684 19.85 20.99 -2.64
N GLN A 685 19.41 21.11 -1.37
CA GLN A 685 20.18 20.64 -0.20
C GLN A 685 19.66 19.34 0.46
N PHE A 686 18.96 18.48 -0.30
CA PHE A 686 18.57 17.13 0.13
C PHE A 686 19.71 16.07 0.04
N LEU A 687 20.98 16.49 -0.10
CA LEU A 687 22.12 15.63 -0.44
C LEU A 687 23.27 15.65 0.58
N TYR A 688 22.99 15.44 1.88
CA TYR A 688 24.02 15.36 2.93
C TYR A 688 24.00 14.07 3.81
N ASP A 689 23.63 12.93 3.21
CA ASP A 689 24.29 11.64 3.52
C ASP A 689 24.55 10.87 2.21
N PRO A 690 25.78 10.93 1.66
CA PRO A 690 26.12 10.26 0.41
C PRO A 690 26.03 8.72 0.43
N ASN A 691 25.99 8.09 1.61
CA ASN A 691 26.06 6.63 1.77
C ASN A 691 24.73 5.99 2.25
N ARG A 692 23.71 6.78 2.60
CA ARG A 692 22.36 6.27 2.92
C ARG A 692 21.26 6.72 1.96
N ALA A 693 21.50 7.69 1.08
CA ALA A 693 20.58 8.02 0.00
C ALA A 693 20.49 6.87 -1.03
N ALA A 694 19.45 6.03 -0.92
CA ALA A 694 19.26 4.87 -1.80
C ALA A 694 19.13 5.31 -3.27
N LYS A 695 20.18 5.08 -4.07
CA LYS A 695 20.29 5.46 -5.49
C LYS A 695 18.99 5.16 -6.25
N ILE A 696 18.31 6.23 -6.70
CA ILE A 696 16.97 6.18 -7.28
C ILE A 696 16.97 5.24 -8.51
N ARG A 697 15.99 4.35 -8.56
CA ARG A 697 15.76 3.40 -9.66
C ARG A 697 14.30 3.44 -10.10
N LEU A 698 14.09 3.42 -11.41
CA LEU A 698 12.78 3.36 -12.02
C LEU A 698 11.99 2.16 -11.49
N GLY A 699 10.74 2.38 -11.08
CA GLY A 699 9.86 1.34 -10.52
C GLY A 699 10.19 0.87 -9.10
N VAL A 700 11.29 1.31 -8.48
CA VAL A 700 11.71 0.82 -7.14
C VAL A 700 11.56 1.88 -6.05
N ASN A 701 11.92 3.13 -6.32
CA ASN A 701 11.88 4.22 -5.34
C ASN A 701 11.84 5.61 -6.01
N VAL A 702 10.91 5.80 -6.95
CA VAL A 702 10.84 7.03 -7.76
C VAL A 702 10.17 8.16 -6.95
N PRO A 703 10.83 9.29 -6.68
CA PRO A 703 10.19 10.44 -6.04
C PRO A 703 9.25 11.14 -7.03
N ALA A 704 8.10 11.58 -6.55
CA ALA A 704 7.04 12.19 -7.35
C ALA A 704 6.12 13.07 -6.49
N ARG A 705 5.27 13.88 -7.12
CA ARG A 705 4.12 14.51 -6.45
C ARG A 705 2.84 13.77 -6.87
N ALA A 706 2.07 13.26 -5.91
CA ALA A 706 0.73 12.76 -6.17
C ALA A 706 -0.25 13.93 -6.10
N GLU A 707 -0.80 14.33 -7.25
CA GLU A 707 -1.89 15.28 -7.31
C GLU A 707 -3.22 14.53 -7.13
N LEU A 708 -4.06 14.97 -6.20
CA LEU A 708 -5.40 14.43 -6.03
C LEU A 708 -6.23 14.70 -7.30
N SER A 709 -7.15 13.79 -7.63
CA SER A 709 -8.08 13.96 -8.75
C SER A 709 -9.50 13.54 -8.38
N VAL A 710 -10.50 14.25 -8.91
CA VAL A 710 -11.94 14.03 -8.61
C VAL A 710 -12.73 13.86 -9.90
N ARG A 711 -13.67 12.92 -9.95
CA ARG A 711 -14.54 12.68 -11.12
C ARG A 711 -15.85 13.42 -10.94
N ARG A 712 -16.25 14.24 -11.92
CA ARG A 712 -17.49 15.05 -11.86
C ARG A 712 -18.78 14.21 -11.95
N SER A 713 -18.69 12.95 -12.38
CA SER A 713 -19.84 12.05 -12.56
C SER A 713 -19.43 10.58 -12.43
N TYR A 714 -20.38 9.73 -12.04
CA TYR A 714 -20.26 8.26 -12.08
C TYR A 714 -20.46 7.65 -13.48
N SER A 715 -20.36 8.46 -14.55
CA SER A 715 -20.34 7.95 -15.92
C SER A 715 -19.09 7.11 -16.18
N ASP A 716 -19.27 5.80 -16.47
CA ASP A 716 -18.24 4.75 -16.63
C ASP A 716 -17.10 5.01 -17.64
N SER A 717 -17.14 6.12 -18.36
CA SER A 717 -16.15 6.52 -19.37
C SER A 717 -14.91 7.24 -18.80
N GLN A 718 -15.02 7.94 -17.67
CA GLN A 718 -13.91 8.73 -17.11
C GLN A 718 -13.05 7.91 -16.13
N LEU A 719 -11.99 7.27 -16.64
CA LEU A 719 -11.06 6.47 -15.84
C LEU A 719 -10.13 7.28 -14.91
N ILE A 720 -9.93 8.58 -15.16
CA ILE A 720 -9.04 9.45 -14.38
C ILE A 720 -9.78 10.76 -14.11
N GLY A 721 -9.81 11.19 -12.85
CA GLY A 721 -10.47 12.43 -12.44
C GLY A 721 -9.81 13.68 -13.02
N GLU A 722 -10.44 14.82 -12.81
CA GLU A 722 -9.79 16.11 -13.08
C GLU A 722 -8.79 16.45 -11.98
N ALA A 723 -7.68 17.06 -12.41
CA ALA A 723 -6.64 17.64 -11.58
C ALA A 723 -7.24 18.63 -10.55
N THR A 724 -6.83 18.54 -9.29
CA THR A 724 -7.39 19.35 -8.20
C THR A 724 -6.54 20.57 -7.82
N GLY A 725 -5.25 20.57 -8.18
CA GLY A 725 -4.23 21.46 -7.61
C GLY A 725 -3.70 21.04 -6.22
N ASP A 726 -4.19 19.95 -5.64
CA ASP A 726 -3.81 19.51 -4.30
C ASP A 726 -2.75 18.39 -4.36
N PHE A 727 -1.50 18.75 -4.07
CA PHE A 727 -0.32 17.88 -4.20
C PHE A 727 0.16 17.28 -2.87
N TYR A 728 0.73 16.08 -2.95
CA TYR A 728 1.36 15.35 -1.84
C TYR A 728 2.69 14.76 -2.29
N ASP A 729 3.74 14.90 -1.48
CA ASP A 729 5.05 14.30 -1.79
C ASP A 729 4.99 12.78 -1.60
N VAL A 730 5.44 12.01 -2.60
CA VAL A 730 5.37 10.54 -2.58
C VAL A 730 6.64 9.88 -3.09
N VAL A 731 6.85 8.64 -2.66
CA VAL A 731 7.75 7.67 -3.31
C VAL A 731 6.88 6.61 -3.99
N LEU A 732 7.15 6.33 -5.26
CA LEU A 732 6.40 5.41 -6.10
C LEU A 732 7.22 4.16 -6.42
N ILE A 733 6.56 3.02 -6.28
CA ILE A 733 7.10 1.68 -6.53
C ILE A 733 6.15 1.01 -7.53
N PHE A 734 6.61 0.63 -8.72
CA PHE A 734 5.74 0.17 -9.79
C PHE A 734 6.39 -0.81 -10.78
N GLY A 735 5.58 -1.71 -11.35
CA GLY A 735 6.04 -2.76 -12.25
C GLY A 735 4.89 -3.46 -12.98
N ILE A 736 5.18 -4.07 -14.13
CA ILE A 736 4.19 -4.73 -15.00
C ILE A 736 4.05 -6.20 -14.61
N ILE A 737 2.84 -6.61 -14.25
CA ILE A 737 2.51 -7.93 -13.68
C ILE A 737 1.51 -8.73 -14.53
N ASP A 738 1.35 -10.01 -14.21
CA ASP A 738 0.41 -10.96 -14.84
C ASP A 738 0.57 -11.17 -16.36
N ILE A 739 1.79 -10.95 -16.86
CA ILE A 739 2.25 -11.11 -18.25
C ILE A 739 2.26 -12.56 -18.81
N LEU A 740 1.36 -13.44 -18.37
CA LEU A 740 1.32 -14.86 -18.77
C LEU A 740 -0.03 -15.28 -19.40
N GLN A 741 -0.88 -14.31 -19.72
CA GLN A 741 -2.13 -14.51 -20.47
C GLN A 741 -1.89 -14.38 -21.99
N ASP A 742 -2.20 -15.44 -22.73
CA ASP A 742 -2.00 -15.55 -24.19
C ASP A 742 -3.27 -15.12 -24.95
N TYR A 743 -3.14 -14.39 -26.07
CA TYR A 743 -4.27 -14.13 -26.96
C TYR A 743 -4.53 -15.33 -27.89
N ASP A 744 -5.26 -16.33 -27.37
CA ASP A 744 -5.65 -17.56 -28.06
C ASP A 744 -7.07 -17.48 -28.69
N ILE A 745 -7.52 -18.58 -29.30
CA ILE A 745 -8.86 -18.67 -29.92
C ILE A 745 -9.98 -18.54 -28.88
N SER A 746 -9.76 -19.04 -27.65
CA SER A 746 -10.68 -18.90 -26.53
C SER A 746 -10.85 -17.43 -26.14
N LYS A 747 -9.76 -16.65 -26.14
CA LYS A 747 -9.77 -15.20 -25.90
C LYS A 747 -10.39 -14.40 -27.04
N LYS A 748 -10.26 -14.84 -28.29
CA LYS A 748 -11.02 -14.27 -29.42
C LYS A 748 -12.53 -14.47 -29.26
N LEU A 749 -12.97 -15.64 -28.77
CA LEU A 749 -14.38 -15.89 -28.46
C LEU A 749 -14.86 -15.09 -27.23
N GLU A 750 -14.02 -14.96 -26.20
CA GLU A 750 -14.30 -14.10 -25.03
C GLU A 750 -14.45 -12.63 -25.41
N HIS A 751 -13.61 -12.13 -26.34
CA HIS A 751 -13.74 -10.81 -26.94
C HIS A 751 -15.08 -10.67 -27.66
N ALA A 752 -15.35 -11.54 -28.64
CA ALA A 752 -16.55 -11.49 -29.47
C ALA A 752 -17.85 -11.54 -28.66
N TYR A 753 -17.90 -12.34 -27.60
CA TYR A 753 -19.04 -12.39 -26.69
C TYR A 753 -19.20 -11.08 -25.89
N LYS A 754 -18.09 -10.51 -25.38
CA LYS A 754 -18.13 -9.27 -24.60
C LYS A 754 -18.44 -8.04 -25.45
N SER A 755 -17.93 -7.96 -26.68
CA SER A 755 -18.17 -6.84 -27.61
C SER A 755 -19.61 -6.73 -28.10
N ILE A 756 -20.45 -7.75 -27.88
CA ILE A 756 -21.91 -7.69 -28.11
C ILE A 756 -22.63 -6.89 -27.01
N HIS A 757 -22.08 -6.85 -25.79
CA HIS A 757 -22.71 -6.26 -24.61
C HIS A 757 -22.01 -5.03 -24.05
N PHE A 758 -20.73 -4.81 -24.39
CA PHE A 758 -19.89 -3.73 -23.87
C PHE A 758 -19.00 -3.15 -24.96
N ASP A 759 -18.68 -1.85 -24.85
CA ASP A 759 -17.70 -1.18 -25.70
C ASP A 759 -16.34 -1.93 -25.70
N PRO A 760 -15.79 -2.32 -26.87
CA PRO A 760 -14.45 -2.90 -26.96
C PRO A 760 -13.35 -2.14 -26.20
N ALA A 761 -13.42 -0.82 -26.07
CA ALA A 761 -12.44 -0.05 -25.29
C ALA A 761 -12.52 -0.36 -23.77
N SER A 762 -13.72 -0.63 -23.25
CA SER A 762 -14.00 -0.88 -21.81
C SER A 762 -13.52 -2.23 -21.27
N ILE A 763 -13.25 -3.21 -22.15
CA ILE A 763 -12.98 -4.60 -21.77
C ILE A 763 -11.48 -4.95 -21.84
N SER A 764 -10.97 -5.73 -20.88
CA SER A 764 -9.55 -6.12 -20.91
C SER A 764 -9.22 -7.20 -21.96
N ALA A 765 -10.24 -7.90 -22.47
CA ALA A 765 -10.08 -8.98 -23.45
C ALA A 765 -10.11 -8.43 -24.90
N VAL A 766 -9.03 -7.77 -25.33
CA VAL A 766 -8.86 -7.23 -26.70
C VAL A 766 -7.56 -7.72 -27.36
N ASP A 767 -7.37 -7.44 -28.65
CA ASP A 767 -6.13 -7.76 -29.36
C ASP A 767 -4.90 -7.13 -28.67
N PRO A 768 -3.74 -7.82 -28.56
CA PRO A 768 -2.54 -7.33 -27.90
C PRO A 768 -2.11 -5.92 -28.33
N LYS A 769 -2.29 -5.54 -29.60
CA LYS A 769 -1.93 -4.19 -30.09
C LYS A 769 -2.91 -3.12 -29.61
N GLN A 770 -4.21 -3.44 -29.57
CA GLN A 770 -5.23 -2.57 -29.00
C GLN A 770 -5.04 -2.44 -27.47
N TYR A 771 -4.67 -3.54 -26.80
CA TYR A 771 -4.35 -3.57 -25.38
C TYR A 771 -3.13 -2.69 -25.07
N SER A 772 -2.02 -2.93 -25.76
CA SER A 772 -0.75 -2.20 -25.73
C SER A 772 -0.94 -0.69 -25.90
N LYS A 773 -1.78 -0.27 -26.86
CA LYS A 773 -2.12 1.14 -27.02
C LYS A 773 -2.95 1.67 -25.85
N ARG A 774 -4.10 1.06 -25.53
CA ARG A 774 -5.01 1.54 -24.47
C ARG A 774 -4.33 1.61 -23.10
N PHE A 775 -3.47 0.65 -22.80
CA PHE A 775 -2.64 0.62 -21.59
C PHE A 775 -1.74 1.85 -21.51
N ARG A 776 -0.94 2.13 -22.55
CA ARG A 776 -0.10 3.33 -22.64
C ARG A 776 -0.90 4.63 -22.58
N ASP A 777 -1.96 4.74 -23.39
CA ASP A 777 -2.85 5.91 -23.44
C ASP A 777 -3.50 6.20 -22.08
N PHE A 778 -3.69 5.20 -21.19
CA PHE A 778 -4.12 5.42 -19.81
C PHE A 778 -2.95 5.75 -18.87
N ILE A 779 -1.86 4.99 -18.92
CA ILE A 779 -0.71 5.16 -18.04
C ILE A 779 -0.05 6.54 -18.23
N TYR A 780 0.03 7.07 -19.46
CA TYR A 780 0.54 8.42 -19.74
C TYR A 780 -0.46 9.57 -19.44
N ARG A 781 -1.63 9.25 -18.89
CA ARG A 781 -2.54 10.22 -18.24
C ARG A 781 -2.55 10.06 -16.72
N ALA A 782 -2.31 8.85 -16.20
CA ALA A 782 -2.19 8.58 -14.77
C ALA A 782 -0.81 9.01 -14.22
N PHE A 783 0.21 8.97 -15.07
CA PHE A 783 1.56 9.49 -14.82
C PHE A 783 1.85 10.58 -15.86
N THR A 784 2.31 11.74 -15.42
CA THR A 784 2.54 12.92 -16.28
C THR A 784 3.82 13.65 -15.87
N GLU A 785 4.35 14.51 -16.75
CA GLU A 785 5.48 15.38 -16.39
C GLU A 785 5.08 16.35 -15.26
N ASP A 786 5.98 16.55 -14.31
CA ASP A 786 5.91 17.61 -13.32
C ASP A 786 6.46 18.90 -13.93
N ALA A 787 5.65 19.96 -13.92
CA ALA A 787 5.84 21.19 -14.69
C ALA A 787 6.40 22.35 -13.85
#